data_AF-A0AAN8F5P5-F1
#
_entry.id   AF-A0AAN8F5P5-F1
#
_cell.length_a   1.000
_cell.length_b   1.000
_cell.length_c   1.000
_cell.angle_alpha   90.00
_cell.angle_beta   90.00
_cell.angle_gamma   90.00
#
_symmetry.space_group_name_H-M   'P 1'
#
loop_
_entity.id
_entity.type
_entity.pdbx_description
1 polymer ?
#
loop_
_entity_poly.entity_id
_entity_poly.type
_entity_poly.pdbx_seq_one_letter_code
_entity_poly.pdbx_strand_id
1 'polypeptide(L)'
;MIELINDDYADFVHLSSNLVSLQSTIDKIENDMNTIWTEFESSTCEAVRTAERVESFCVELSQNRASQVEIRQRISFLSALQRLCNLINNVPESVGALWLEKVSSCLVDASSYKENLAEDSRESKMLSKLLTRLETVLCDEGVRSASEDCASLPHVLSLLSLANCTHSLTARLVSDLIYPKLVQPAKDHYEMLKEVFSGVNKMRANWNEILGPKYSGQVQAFLEQTLLTFLLTFIDKCMGTVAVPTNTSMFHRCFTKTQEFVENWPPHPHSRAMLKAIRDKFNLIVYFKLVTHKAVRQVDNEMAPESLNFSMNSELLEGGVVCNVSSTILRTVENVWGDDVFLYPITDKLWDFTLRLLGKHLAWARSLIDAATSDPSSELGGVESWRALLCVRHDLSTVASKVFDMALEQLWPKLTDLNVDTSLFGQCLTRFNLLVDAECGKIDDQVVKLVSASLAKEFDCVSDVPKQYRWTKKPSPSTPSSYIFAAHTKFDDFVKELSKRNQPKADQLARSALTASYIRLVTKAGEVLDSVDATGSSLSRFKRKAGTLDGTSDDDKIRTQIYRDLSFCEAKGSEMNIVVEGMSKLIQRSRPESSETNPNGNVRETTPVPSENPEPSITEEVTETAPDISELDENLNPSDQKAKSSGPKPEQQGDTTSADPSALAYWVDMAATWADIQRLVSDLQRVQLSQSSKKLSEANCVEVVSKLIQRSLINVVFTRDGHSYITQKHLATEVRNECVALGGRAPLTDIATSLNVDLEHVERIAQQLAAENTEFKISGGELFADEYVTNLQNGLRTLLAEHGCQTLSSLCKHWNLSQELLRSLLLDHLPADFSGVIEGDTIFTQEYLDAHKNLLRAILSAITKPVPISMIQARTGLPSARFWVAFDTLTAENEVPGRLTGSRSSPSCTYVPHIHDQLKLGLSEGGVGSKNGQVEQIIKQDNHDGKIHALPSMLLSESLLQQCITAVEEAVRASDVCDVQSELQSLAIPFDDADLIAISEQVASKGDALHSAGTHVFSDRMLSKTIERLGDRIDTWAKEVMSRMEQERKGPQQQKKVVETDNDWGDTKKGGGKKKGGKGGGGGGKAAKSAGTARDEPSATVIGVPSETLEEWVIATEAVPEEVVADVVERIGSEVKTLNFY
;
A
#
# COMPACT_ATOMS: atom_id res chain seq x y z
N MET A 1 87.05 -80.85 3.64
CA MET A 1 85.73 -81.10 3.02
C MET A 1 84.70 -81.46 4.07
N ILE A 2 84.86 -82.56 4.82
CA ILE A 2 83.95 -82.84 5.97
C ILE A 2 84.03 -81.72 7.02
N GLU A 3 85.23 -81.21 7.32
CA GLU A 3 85.40 -80.05 8.23
C GLU A 3 84.65 -78.81 7.72
N LEU A 4 84.87 -78.39 6.46
CA LEU A 4 84.11 -77.30 5.83
C LEU A 4 82.58 -77.48 5.94
N ILE A 5 82.06 -78.69 5.73
CA ILE A 5 80.62 -78.98 5.88
C ILE A 5 80.16 -78.86 7.34
N ASN A 6 81.02 -79.21 8.31
CA ASN A 6 80.73 -79.03 9.73
C ASN A 6 80.81 -77.56 10.16
N ASP A 7 81.74 -76.78 9.61
CA ASP A 7 81.88 -75.34 9.86
C ASP A 7 80.68 -74.58 9.27
N ASP A 8 80.33 -74.83 7.99
CA ASP A 8 79.13 -74.30 7.33
C ASP A 8 77.84 -74.68 8.11
N TYR A 9 77.79 -75.89 8.69
CA TYR A 9 76.67 -76.33 9.52
C TYR A 9 76.64 -75.64 10.89
N ALA A 10 77.80 -75.40 11.51
CA ALA A 10 77.91 -74.66 12.78
C ALA A 10 77.46 -73.20 12.60
N ASP A 11 77.88 -72.54 11.52
CA ASP A 11 77.43 -71.19 11.18
C ASP A 11 75.93 -71.16 10.84
N PHE A 12 75.39 -72.16 10.14
CA PHE A 12 73.94 -72.28 9.91
C PHE A 12 73.15 -72.48 11.21
N VAL A 13 73.67 -73.28 12.16
CA VAL A 13 73.07 -73.46 13.50
C VAL A 13 73.13 -72.18 14.32
N HIS A 14 74.24 -71.43 14.27
CA HIS A 14 74.34 -70.12 14.93
C HIS A 14 73.40 -69.08 14.30
N LEU A 15 73.32 -69.00 12.97
CA LEU A 15 72.45 -68.06 12.27
C LEU A 15 70.97 -68.36 12.54
N SER A 16 70.57 -69.63 12.51
CA SER A 16 69.19 -70.05 12.82
C SER A 16 68.84 -69.85 14.30
N SER A 17 69.77 -70.10 15.24
CA SER A 17 69.57 -69.80 16.66
C SER A 17 69.37 -68.29 16.90
N ASN A 18 70.15 -67.44 16.23
CA ASN A 18 70.01 -65.99 16.29
C ASN A 18 68.70 -65.49 15.63
N LEU A 19 68.25 -66.12 14.54
CA LEU A 19 66.95 -65.80 13.94
C LEU A 19 65.77 -66.17 14.85
N VAL A 20 65.85 -67.31 15.56
CA VAL A 20 64.82 -67.71 16.54
C VAL A 20 64.77 -66.76 17.74
N SER A 21 65.93 -66.28 18.23
CA SER A 21 65.94 -65.28 19.31
C SER A 21 65.42 -63.92 18.84
N LEU A 22 65.72 -63.52 17.59
CA LEU A 22 65.17 -62.31 16.98
C LEU A 22 63.64 -62.39 16.85
N GLN A 23 63.11 -63.52 16.37
CA GLN A 23 61.65 -63.75 16.30
C GLN A 23 61.02 -63.61 17.69
N SER A 24 61.59 -64.24 18.73
CA SER A 24 61.08 -64.08 20.10
C SER A 24 61.10 -62.65 20.61
N THR A 25 62.02 -61.79 20.16
CA THR A 25 62.00 -60.35 20.48
C THR A 25 60.96 -59.57 19.67
N ILE A 26 60.71 -59.95 18.42
CA ILE A 26 59.64 -59.37 17.58
C ILE A 26 58.27 -59.73 18.16
N ASP A 27 58.03 -61.02 18.44
CA ASP A 27 56.81 -61.52 19.08
C ASP A 27 56.54 -60.78 20.41
N LYS A 28 57.60 -60.50 21.19
CA LYS A 28 57.45 -59.73 22.43
C LYS A 28 57.09 -58.27 22.17
N ILE A 29 57.77 -57.59 21.25
CA ILE A 29 57.47 -56.18 20.91
C ILE A 29 56.04 -56.06 20.35
N GLU A 30 55.57 -57.04 19.58
CA GLU A 30 54.19 -57.10 19.09
C GLU A 30 53.19 -57.27 20.25
N ASN A 31 53.45 -58.16 21.20
CA ASN A 31 52.60 -58.32 22.40
C ASN A 31 52.62 -57.07 23.32
N ASP A 32 53.79 -56.49 23.58
CA ASP A 32 53.93 -55.28 24.39
C ASP A 32 53.20 -54.09 23.71
N MET A 33 53.32 -53.94 22.38
CA MET A 33 52.65 -52.89 21.61
C MET A 33 51.12 -53.10 21.53
N ASN A 34 50.65 -54.33 21.34
CA ASN A 34 49.22 -54.67 21.39
C ASN A 34 48.63 -54.40 22.78
N THR A 35 49.39 -54.68 23.85
CA THR A 35 48.97 -54.39 25.23
C THR A 35 48.82 -52.89 25.44
N ILE A 36 49.84 -52.09 25.11
CA ILE A 36 49.80 -50.62 25.19
C ILE A 36 48.66 -50.05 24.33
N TRP A 37 48.41 -50.62 23.14
CA TRP A 37 47.30 -50.17 22.27
C TRP A 37 45.94 -50.42 22.91
N THR A 38 45.72 -51.59 23.52
CA THR A 38 44.44 -51.91 24.20
C THR A 38 44.25 -51.11 25.49
N GLU A 39 45.31 -50.77 26.23
CA GLU A 39 45.25 -49.82 27.35
C GLU A 39 44.91 -48.40 26.87
N PHE A 40 45.53 -47.94 25.78
CA PHE A 40 45.25 -46.63 25.18
C PHE A 40 43.83 -46.54 24.60
N GLU A 41 43.35 -47.58 23.93
CA GLU A 41 41.98 -47.67 23.41
C GLU A 41 40.95 -47.66 24.55
N SER A 42 41.20 -48.42 25.63
CA SER A 42 40.36 -48.43 26.83
C SER A 42 40.32 -47.06 27.51
N SER A 43 41.48 -46.44 27.76
CA SER A 43 41.58 -45.11 28.35
C SER A 43 40.91 -44.03 27.51
N THR A 44 41.07 -44.09 26.18
CA THR A 44 40.39 -43.20 25.24
C THR A 44 38.87 -43.40 25.27
N CYS A 45 38.39 -44.65 25.36
CA CYS A 45 36.97 -44.93 25.52
C CYS A 45 36.39 -44.39 26.85
N GLU A 46 37.15 -44.41 27.95
CA GLU A 46 36.73 -43.79 29.20
C GLU A 46 36.75 -42.26 29.15
N ALA A 47 37.73 -41.66 28.47
CA ALA A 47 37.79 -40.22 28.21
C ALA A 47 36.59 -39.74 27.35
N VAL A 48 36.24 -40.47 26.28
CA VAL A 48 35.05 -40.18 25.47
C VAL A 48 33.77 -40.32 26.31
N ARG A 49 33.61 -41.44 27.04
CA ARG A 49 32.43 -41.67 27.91
C ARG A 49 32.30 -40.69 29.06
N THR A 50 33.37 -40.01 29.46
CA THR A 50 33.31 -38.93 30.47
C THR A 50 33.01 -37.59 29.83
N ALA A 51 33.52 -37.29 28.63
CA ALA A 51 33.11 -36.14 27.84
C ALA A 51 31.61 -36.18 27.50
N GLU A 52 31.08 -37.32 27.04
CA GLU A 52 29.64 -37.54 26.78
C GLU A 52 28.76 -37.23 28.02
N ARG A 53 29.21 -37.62 29.22
CA ARG A 53 28.50 -37.31 30.48
C ARG A 53 28.57 -35.83 30.82
N VAL A 54 29.72 -35.18 30.61
CA VAL A 54 29.87 -33.74 30.85
C VAL A 54 28.97 -32.96 29.89
N GLU A 55 28.91 -33.33 28.61
CA GLU A 55 27.99 -32.74 27.64
C GLU A 55 26.52 -32.94 28.07
N SER A 56 26.14 -34.16 28.46
CA SER A 56 24.79 -34.44 28.99
C SER A 56 24.44 -33.55 30.19
N PHE A 57 25.34 -33.40 31.17
CA PHE A 57 25.11 -32.51 32.32
C PHE A 57 25.11 -31.03 31.94
N CYS A 58 25.90 -30.61 30.94
CA CYS A 58 25.83 -29.23 30.41
C CYS A 58 24.48 -28.94 29.73
N VAL A 59 23.94 -29.90 28.98
CA VAL A 59 22.59 -29.81 28.40
C VAL A 59 21.53 -29.73 29.50
N GLU A 60 21.56 -30.63 30.49
CA GLU A 60 20.62 -30.61 31.63
C GLU A 60 20.72 -29.30 32.43
N LEU A 61 21.91 -28.79 32.69
CA LEU A 61 22.13 -27.53 33.40
C LEU A 61 21.67 -26.32 32.58
N SER A 62 21.76 -26.37 31.24
CA SER A 62 21.19 -25.34 30.36
C SER A 62 19.66 -25.33 30.41
N GLN A 63 19.02 -26.50 30.41
CA GLN A 63 17.56 -26.64 30.52
C GLN A 63 17.08 -26.16 31.89
N ASN A 64 17.75 -26.55 32.98
CA ASN A 64 17.45 -26.07 34.33
C ASN A 64 17.61 -24.55 34.47
N ARG A 65 18.60 -23.93 33.79
CA ARG A 65 18.73 -22.46 33.74
C ARG A 65 17.57 -21.81 32.97
N ALA A 66 17.13 -22.37 31.85
CA ALA A 66 15.97 -21.87 31.12
C ALA A 66 14.70 -21.91 31.98
N SER A 67 14.41 -23.05 32.63
CA SER A 67 13.28 -23.21 33.56
C SER A 67 13.35 -22.23 34.75
N GLN A 68 14.54 -21.97 35.30
CA GLN A 68 14.70 -20.93 36.33
C GLN A 68 14.39 -19.52 35.83
N VAL A 69 14.73 -19.19 34.57
CA VAL A 69 14.38 -17.88 33.98
C VAL A 69 12.87 -17.78 33.77
N GLU A 70 12.21 -18.81 33.25
CA GLU A 70 10.74 -18.86 33.10
C GLU A 70 10.04 -18.62 34.45
N ILE A 71 10.46 -19.34 35.51
CA ILE A 71 9.88 -19.21 36.85
C ILE A 71 10.08 -17.80 37.42
N ARG A 72 11.26 -17.20 37.26
CA ARG A 72 11.54 -15.81 37.71
C ARG A 72 10.69 -14.78 36.95
N GLN A 73 10.52 -14.93 35.63
CA GLN A 73 9.65 -14.07 34.84
C GLN A 73 8.18 -14.21 35.27
N ARG A 74 7.70 -15.43 35.49
CA ARG A 74 6.33 -15.71 35.94
C ARG A 74 6.03 -15.13 37.33
N ILE A 75 6.98 -15.22 38.28
CA ILE A 75 6.88 -14.55 39.59
C ILE A 75 6.82 -13.03 39.44
N SER A 76 7.68 -12.46 38.58
CA SER A 76 7.73 -11.01 38.33
C SER A 76 6.43 -10.48 37.72
N PHE A 77 5.87 -11.20 36.74
CA PHE A 77 4.57 -10.92 36.15
C PHE A 77 3.43 -11.03 37.17
N LEU A 78 3.38 -12.08 38.00
CA LEU A 78 2.37 -12.22 39.05
C LEU A 78 2.44 -11.09 40.08
N SER A 79 3.66 -10.62 40.42
CA SER A 79 3.87 -9.44 41.27
C SER A 79 3.37 -8.15 40.61
N ALA A 80 3.59 -7.96 39.30
CA ALA A 80 3.02 -6.84 38.54
C ALA A 80 1.49 -6.88 38.53
N LEU A 81 0.88 -8.05 38.28
CA LEU A 81 -0.58 -8.22 38.36
C LEU A 81 -1.13 -7.96 39.76
N GLN A 82 -0.42 -8.35 40.82
CA GLN A 82 -0.85 -8.10 42.19
C GLN A 82 -0.79 -6.60 42.54
N ARG A 83 0.28 -5.90 42.14
CA ARG A 83 0.38 -4.43 42.27
C ARG A 83 -0.75 -3.73 41.50
N LEU A 84 -0.99 -4.13 40.25
CA LEU A 84 -2.07 -3.58 39.42
C LEU A 84 -3.46 -3.84 40.03
N CYS A 85 -3.72 -5.05 40.53
CA CYS A 85 -4.97 -5.41 41.21
C CYS A 85 -5.19 -4.54 42.47
N ASN A 86 -4.14 -4.32 43.26
CA ASN A 86 -4.21 -3.46 44.46
C ASN A 86 -4.52 -1.99 44.11
N LEU A 87 -3.99 -1.46 42.99
CA LEU A 87 -4.33 -0.12 42.51
C LEU A 87 -5.77 -0.02 42.00
N ILE A 88 -6.25 -1.02 41.23
CA ILE A 88 -7.62 -1.06 40.68
C ILE A 88 -8.68 -1.31 41.78
N ASN A 89 -8.30 -1.91 42.90
CA ASN A 89 -9.19 -2.07 44.06
C ASN A 89 -9.21 -0.84 44.99
N ASN A 90 -8.28 0.11 44.82
CA ASN A 90 -8.17 1.33 45.62
C ASN A 90 -8.04 2.55 44.69
N VAL A 91 -9.07 2.80 43.88
CA VAL A 91 -9.14 3.98 43.00
C VAL A 91 -9.43 5.22 43.85
N PRO A 92 -8.62 6.30 43.77
CA PRO A 92 -8.90 7.55 44.48
C PRO A 92 -10.13 8.27 43.90
N GLU A 93 -10.80 9.09 44.73
CA GLU A 93 -11.97 9.89 44.32
C GLU A 93 -11.66 10.92 43.21
N SER A 94 -10.39 11.31 43.06
CA SER A 94 -9.89 12.07 41.90
C SER A 94 -8.59 11.44 41.39
N VAL A 95 -8.54 11.15 40.08
CA VAL A 95 -7.45 10.39 39.47
C VAL A 95 -6.24 11.29 39.17
N GLY A 96 -5.44 11.56 40.20
CA GLY A 96 -4.21 12.35 40.08
C GLY A 96 -3.13 11.67 39.23
N ALA A 97 -2.25 12.47 38.62
CA ALA A 97 -1.14 11.99 37.76
C ALA A 97 -0.28 10.91 38.44
N LEU A 98 0.01 11.08 39.73
CA LEU A 98 0.76 10.11 40.57
C LEU A 98 0.11 8.72 40.70
N TRP A 99 -1.19 8.58 40.41
CA TRP A 99 -1.85 7.27 40.31
C TRP A 99 -1.73 6.71 38.89
N LEU A 100 -1.90 7.55 37.87
CA LEU A 100 -1.72 7.17 36.46
C LEU A 100 -0.29 6.69 36.16
N GLU A 101 0.74 7.34 36.73
CA GLU A 101 2.14 6.90 36.65
C GLU A 101 2.37 5.52 37.30
N LYS A 102 1.81 5.29 38.49
CA LYS A 102 1.91 3.99 39.19
C LYS A 102 1.20 2.88 38.43
N VAL A 103 0.04 3.17 37.85
CA VAL A 103 -0.66 2.28 36.92
C VAL A 103 0.22 2.02 35.69
N SER A 104 0.83 3.05 35.11
CA SER A 104 1.70 2.93 33.93
C SER A 104 2.89 2.01 34.18
N SER A 105 3.60 2.18 35.30
CA SER A 105 4.69 1.27 35.69
C SER A 105 4.20 -0.17 35.81
N CYS A 106 3.07 -0.42 36.49
CA CYS A 106 2.53 -1.77 36.62
C CYS A 106 2.05 -2.37 35.28
N LEU A 107 1.59 -1.53 34.34
CA LEU A 107 1.15 -1.93 32.99
C LEU A 107 2.34 -2.23 32.06
N VAL A 108 3.43 -1.47 32.16
CA VAL A 108 4.69 -1.73 31.43
C VAL A 108 5.33 -3.02 31.95
N ASP A 109 5.44 -3.17 33.27
CA ASP A 109 5.94 -4.39 33.91
C ASP A 109 5.11 -5.61 33.46
N ALA A 110 3.79 -5.54 33.51
CA ALA A 110 2.92 -6.64 33.07
C ALA A 110 3.03 -6.92 31.56
N SER A 111 3.14 -5.89 30.72
CA SER A 111 3.27 -6.04 29.26
C SER A 111 4.60 -6.67 28.85
N SER A 112 5.70 -6.32 29.53
CA SER A 112 7.06 -6.82 29.22
C SER A 112 7.23 -8.34 29.37
N TYR A 113 6.40 -9.00 30.18
CA TYR A 113 6.38 -10.46 30.32
C TYR A 113 5.23 -11.14 29.57
N LYS A 114 4.37 -10.38 28.87
CA LYS A 114 3.18 -10.89 28.18
C LYS A 114 3.53 -11.81 27.00
N GLU A 115 4.58 -11.49 26.26
CA GLU A 115 4.97 -12.22 25.05
C GLU A 115 5.48 -13.64 25.33
N ASN A 116 5.99 -13.89 26.55
CA ASN A 116 6.48 -15.21 26.98
C ASN A 116 5.38 -16.10 27.60
N LEU A 117 4.12 -15.65 27.60
CA LEU A 117 2.99 -16.39 28.19
C LEU A 117 2.09 -17.00 27.10
N ALA A 118 1.80 -18.29 27.24
CA ALA A 118 0.78 -18.93 26.41
C ALA A 118 -0.58 -18.23 26.57
N GLU A 119 -1.22 -17.86 25.44
CA GLU A 119 -2.39 -16.99 25.39
C GLU A 119 -3.55 -17.46 26.29
N ASP A 120 -3.73 -18.78 26.38
CA ASP A 120 -4.85 -19.42 27.07
C ASP A 120 -4.60 -19.65 28.58
N SER A 121 -3.48 -19.15 29.11
CA SER A 121 -3.06 -19.28 30.52
C SER A 121 -4.03 -18.62 31.51
N ARG A 122 -4.03 -19.10 32.77
CA ARG A 122 -4.83 -18.51 33.86
C ARG A 122 -4.36 -17.08 34.17
N GLU A 123 -3.07 -16.86 34.00
CA GLU A 123 -2.32 -15.61 34.05
C GLU A 123 -2.84 -14.60 33.02
N SER A 124 -2.88 -14.96 31.74
CA SER A 124 -3.50 -14.16 30.66
C SER A 124 -4.99 -13.83 30.94
N LYS A 125 -5.74 -14.83 31.41
CA LYS A 125 -7.16 -14.69 31.82
C LYS A 125 -7.38 -13.87 33.09
N MET A 126 -6.31 -13.56 33.84
CA MET A 126 -6.34 -12.62 34.97
C MET A 126 -5.93 -11.21 34.53
N LEU A 127 -4.90 -11.08 33.69
CA LEU A 127 -4.51 -9.80 33.08
C LEU A 127 -5.68 -9.18 32.30
N SER A 128 -6.31 -9.94 31.39
CA SER A 128 -7.46 -9.45 30.61
C SER A 128 -8.60 -8.92 31.48
N LYS A 129 -8.98 -9.62 32.56
CA LYS A 129 -10.00 -9.14 33.52
C LYS A 129 -9.59 -7.89 34.29
N LEU A 130 -8.30 -7.71 34.58
CA LEU A 130 -7.78 -6.49 35.19
C LEU A 130 -7.76 -5.34 34.18
N LEU A 131 -7.39 -5.61 32.92
CA LEU A 131 -7.45 -4.62 31.83
C LEU A 131 -8.88 -4.13 31.60
N THR A 132 -9.90 -4.99 31.54
CA THR A 132 -11.30 -4.54 31.36
C THR A 132 -11.78 -3.66 32.54
N ARG A 133 -11.35 -3.93 33.78
CA ARG A 133 -11.67 -3.08 34.94
C ARG A 133 -10.90 -1.75 34.93
N LEU A 134 -9.66 -1.75 34.43
CA LEU A 134 -8.86 -0.55 34.29
C LEU A 134 -9.40 0.34 33.15
N GLU A 135 -9.76 -0.28 32.03
CA GLU A 135 -10.36 0.34 30.85
C GLU A 135 -11.61 1.16 31.22
N THR A 136 -12.52 0.62 32.04
CA THR A 136 -13.68 1.39 32.50
C THR A 136 -13.26 2.62 33.31
N VAL A 137 -12.34 2.48 34.28
CA VAL A 137 -11.87 3.61 35.12
C VAL A 137 -11.15 4.68 34.30
N LEU A 138 -10.31 4.27 33.34
CA LEU A 138 -9.64 5.17 32.41
C LEU A 138 -10.62 5.83 31.43
N CYS A 139 -11.71 5.15 31.05
CA CYS A 139 -12.77 5.73 30.23
C CYS A 139 -13.76 6.61 31.03
N ASP A 140 -13.83 6.49 32.35
CA ASP A 140 -14.52 7.44 33.23
C ASP A 140 -13.69 8.71 33.39
N GLU A 141 -12.42 8.60 33.79
CA GLU A 141 -11.52 9.75 33.93
C GLU A 141 -11.26 10.46 32.59
N GLY A 142 -11.12 9.72 31.49
CA GLY A 142 -10.94 10.30 30.15
C GLY A 142 -12.15 11.09 29.66
N VAL A 143 -13.37 10.66 29.98
CA VAL A 143 -14.61 11.41 29.67
C VAL A 143 -14.71 12.64 30.57
N ARG A 144 -14.43 12.53 31.87
CA ARG A 144 -14.39 13.67 32.80
C ARG A 144 -13.41 14.73 32.29
N SER A 145 -12.14 14.36 32.08
CA SER A 145 -11.09 15.30 31.67
C SER A 145 -11.40 15.95 30.32
N ALA A 146 -11.84 15.19 29.30
CA ALA A 146 -12.24 15.76 28.01
C ALA A 146 -13.46 16.71 28.09
N SER A 147 -14.21 16.68 29.21
CA SER A 147 -15.36 17.56 29.47
C SER A 147 -15.04 18.81 30.30
N GLU A 148 -13.89 18.82 30.99
CA GLU A 148 -13.47 19.83 31.97
C GLU A 148 -12.09 20.43 31.64
N ASP A 149 -11.00 19.77 32.06
CA ASP A 149 -9.64 20.32 32.16
C ASP A 149 -8.67 19.82 31.06
N CYS A 150 -9.02 18.73 30.37
CA CYS A 150 -8.17 17.95 29.47
C CYS A 150 -6.77 17.56 30.02
N ALA A 151 -6.53 17.69 31.33
CA ALA A 151 -5.20 17.64 31.93
C ALA A 151 -4.64 16.22 32.10
N SER A 152 -5.49 15.26 32.47
CA SER A 152 -5.13 13.84 32.58
C SER A 152 -5.22 13.09 31.25
N LEU A 153 -5.98 13.63 30.28
CA LEU A 153 -6.25 13.01 28.98
C LEU A 153 -5.01 12.45 28.24
N PRO A 154 -3.83 13.12 28.18
CA PRO A 154 -2.66 12.56 27.51
C PRO A 154 -2.13 11.28 28.17
N HIS A 155 -2.16 11.23 29.51
CA HIS A 155 -1.72 10.07 30.29
C HIS A 155 -2.74 8.93 30.23
N VAL A 156 -4.03 9.26 30.22
CA VAL A 156 -5.12 8.30 29.96
C VAL A 156 -4.99 7.70 28.56
N LEU A 157 -4.65 8.51 27.55
CA LEU A 157 -4.45 8.05 26.18
C LEU A 157 -3.26 7.09 26.06
N SER A 158 -2.10 7.43 26.65
CA SER A 158 -0.92 6.55 26.62
C SER A 158 -1.16 5.22 27.34
N LEU A 159 -1.86 5.24 28.48
CA LEU A 159 -2.28 4.03 29.20
C LEU A 159 -3.23 3.15 28.39
N LEU A 160 -4.23 3.75 27.73
CA LEU A 160 -5.17 3.02 26.88
C LEU A 160 -4.53 2.52 25.58
N SER A 161 -3.52 3.22 25.06
CA SER A 161 -2.70 2.74 23.93
C SER A 161 -1.86 1.53 24.34
N LEU A 162 -1.24 1.56 25.52
CA LEU A 162 -0.47 0.45 26.07
C LEU A 162 -1.36 -0.77 26.41
N ALA A 163 -2.61 -0.54 26.82
CA ALA A 163 -3.63 -1.56 27.02
C ALA A 163 -4.30 -2.05 25.71
N ASN A 164 -4.10 -1.34 24.59
CA ASN A 164 -4.79 -1.52 23.31
C ASN A 164 -6.32 -1.34 23.33
N CYS A 165 -6.83 -0.42 24.19
CA CYS A 165 -8.26 -0.16 24.41
C CYS A 165 -8.71 1.28 24.02
N THR A 166 -7.97 1.98 23.16
CA THR A 166 -8.27 3.37 22.74
C THR A 166 -9.65 3.52 22.05
N HIS A 167 -10.11 2.47 21.37
CA HIS A 167 -11.45 2.41 20.77
C HIS A 167 -12.59 2.56 21.80
N SER A 168 -12.40 2.07 23.02
CA SER A 168 -13.42 2.13 24.07
C SER A 168 -13.61 3.55 24.60
N LEU A 169 -12.51 4.30 24.80
CA LEU A 169 -12.59 5.73 25.12
C LEU A 169 -13.22 6.52 23.97
N THR A 170 -12.94 6.16 22.72
CA THR A 170 -13.61 6.75 21.55
C THR A 170 -15.12 6.57 21.64
N ALA A 171 -15.60 5.32 21.83
CA ALA A 171 -17.03 5.02 21.93
C ALA A 171 -17.70 5.74 23.12
N ARG A 172 -17.02 5.83 24.26
CA ARG A 172 -17.45 6.54 25.48
C ARG A 172 -17.56 8.05 25.29
N LEU A 173 -16.53 8.69 24.73
CA LEU A 173 -16.56 10.13 24.40
C LEU A 173 -17.69 10.43 23.41
N VAL A 174 -17.90 9.58 22.40
CA VAL A 174 -19.01 9.72 21.44
C VAL A 174 -20.36 9.62 22.15
N SER A 175 -20.57 8.59 22.97
CA SER A 175 -21.84 8.31 23.67
C SER A 175 -22.20 9.37 24.71
N ASP A 176 -21.26 9.70 25.60
CA ASP A 176 -21.59 10.31 26.89
C ASP A 176 -21.22 11.79 26.96
N LEU A 177 -20.36 12.27 26.03
CA LEU A 177 -19.92 13.66 25.97
C LEU A 177 -20.32 14.38 24.68
N ILE A 178 -20.06 13.77 23.51
CA ILE A 178 -20.23 14.44 22.21
C ILE A 178 -21.69 14.40 21.76
N TYR A 179 -22.32 13.21 21.70
CA TYR A 179 -23.70 13.07 21.24
C TYR A 179 -24.70 13.91 22.06
N PRO A 180 -24.66 13.93 23.41
CA PRO A 180 -25.62 14.71 24.21
C PRO A 180 -25.40 16.23 24.13
N LYS A 181 -24.17 16.69 23.87
CA LYS A 181 -23.86 18.12 23.72
C LYS A 181 -24.19 18.64 22.32
N LEU A 182 -24.00 17.83 21.27
CA LEU A 182 -24.07 18.29 19.87
C LEU A 182 -25.37 17.93 19.15
N VAL A 183 -26.03 16.81 19.48
CA VAL A 183 -27.24 16.35 18.77
C VAL A 183 -28.50 16.85 19.47
N GLN A 184 -29.06 17.95 18.97
CA GLN A 184 -30.34 18.50 19.44
C GLN A 184 -31.43 18.38 18.36
N PRO A 185 -32.72 18.21 18.73
CA PRO A 185 -33.81 18.11 17.77
C PRO A 185 -34.09 19.46 17.09
N ALA A 186 -33.59 19.62 15.86
CA ALA A 186 -33.92 20.75 14.98
C ALA A 186 -35.22 20.51 14.19
N LYS A 187 -35.69 21.52 13.43
CA LYS A 187 -36.92 21.40 12.61
C LYS A 187 -36.71 20.52 11.38
N ASP A 188 -35.54 20.65 10.76
CA ASP A 188 -35.14 19.93 9.55
C ASP A 188 -33.80 19.23 9.73
N HIS A 189 -33.61 18.11 9.02
CA HIS A 189 -32.34 17.37 8.96
C HIS A 189 -31.16 18.26 8.50
N TYR A 190 -31.43 19.25 7.64
CA TYR A 190 -30.43 20.23 7.20
C TYR A 190 -29.99 21.18 8.33
N GLU A 191 -30.93 21.67 9.15
CA GLU A 191 -30.61 22.50 10.32
C GLU A 191 -29.83 21.68 11.36
N MET A 192 -30.25 20.44 11.60
CA MET A 192 -29.55 19.52 12.51
C MET A 192 -28.10 19.28 12.08
N LEU A 193 -27.87 18.98 10.80
CA LEU A 193 -26.52 18.78 10.24
C LEU A 193 -25.65 20.04 10.39
N LYS A 194 -26.22 21.23 10.11
CA LYS A 194 -25.52 22.52 10.22
C LYS A 194 -25.11 22.83 11.66
N GLU A 195 -26.02 22.67 12.62
CA GLU A 195 -25.71 22.92 14.03
C GLU A 195 -24.74 21.87 14.61
N VAL A 196 -24.82 20.61 14.16
CA VAL A 196 -23.84 19.57 14.52
C VAL A 196 -22.44 19.92 13.99
N PHE A 197 -22.28 20.32 12.72
CA PHE A 197 -20.97 20.77 12.19
C PHE A 197 -20.44 22.03 12.90
N SER A 198 -21.33 23.00 13.19
CA SER A 198 -21.00 24.19 13.99
C SER A 198 -20.52 23.81 15.40
N GLY A 199 -21.21 22.84 16.03
CA GLY A 199 -20.88 22.30 17.35
C GLY A 199 -19.54 21.55 17.38
N VAL A 200 -19.25 20.71 16.39
CA VAL A 200 -17.96 20.01 16.26
C VAL A 200 -16.82 21.01 16.12
N ASN A 201 -16.96 22.04 15.28
CA ASN A 201 -15.92 23.05 15.09
C ASN A 201 -15.69 23.89 16.36
N LYS A 202 -16.76 24.27 17.08
CA LYS A 202 -16.66 24.93 18.40
C LYS A 202 -15.96 24.04 19.44
N MET A 203 -16.31 22.75 19.49
CA MET A 203 -15.74 21.79 20.44
C MET A 203 -14.25 21.54 20.17
N ARG A 204 -13.86 21.44 18.89
CA ARG A 204 -12.44 21.38 18.47
C ARG A 204 -11.68 22.66 18.83
N ALA A 205 -12.26 23.84 18.60
CA ALA A 205 -11.64 25.12 18.96
C ALA A 205 -11.43 25.23 20.49
N ASN A 206 -12.45 24.88 21.28
CA ASN A 206 -12.38 24.87 22.75
C ASN A 206 -11.31 23.91 23.28
N TRP A 207 -11.18 22.69 22.72
CA TRP A 207 -10.10 21.78 23.12
C TRP A 207 -8.70 22.31 22.74
N ASN A 208 -8.55 22.95 21.58
CA ASN A 208 -7.31 23.60 21.18
C ASN A 208 -6.94 24.77 22.13
N GLU A 209 -7.93 25.55 22.58
CA GLU A 209 -7.74 26.66 23.53
C GLU A 209 -7.36 26.16 24.94
N ILE A 210 -8.03 25.11 25.44
CA ILE A 210 -7.76 24.53 26.78
C ILE A 210 -6.41 23.81 26.84
N LEU A 211 -6.05 23.04 25.81
CA LEU A 211 -4.80 22.26 25.79
C LEU A 211 -3.59 23.09 25.32
N GLY A 212 -3.80 24.11 24.48
CA GLY A 212 -2.75 24.97 23.93
C GLY A 212 -1.61 24.15 23.31
N PRO A 213 -0.34 24.30 23.74
CA PRO A 213 0.78 23.53 23.18
C PRO A 213 0.68 22.01 23.39
N LYS A 214 -0.15 21.54 24.34
CA LYS A 214 -0.43 20.11 24.53
C LYS A 214 -1.42 19.55 23.49
N TYR A 215 -2.06 20.40 22.68
CA TYR A 215 -2.88 19.98 21.54
C TYR A 215 -1.99 19.71 20.33
N SER A 216 -1.14 18.68 20.45
CA SER A 216 -0.17 18.31 19.42
C SER A 216 0.04 16.80 19.34
N GLY A 217 0.50 16.32 18.18
CA GLY A 217 0.79 14.90 17.94
C GLY A 217 -0.42 13.99 18.21
N GLN A 218 -0.20 12.95 19.01
CA GLN A 218 -1.17 11.86 19.24
C GLN A 218 -2.48 12.34 19.88
N VAL A 219 -2.44 13.34 20.78
CA VAL A 219 -3.65 13.82 21.49
C VAL A 219 -4.57 14.59 20.53
N GLN A 220 -4.00 15.45 19.68
CA GLN A 220 -4.75 16.11 18.61
C GLN A 220 -5.34 15.07 17.64
N ALA A 221 -4.51 14.14 17.16
CA ALA A 221 -4.93 13.13 16.19
C ALA A 221 -6.11 12.29 16.73
N PHE A 222 -6.03 11.84 17.98
CA PHE A 222 -7.10 11.09 18.65
C PHE A 222 -8.40 11.90 18.81
N LEU A 223 -8.32 13.15 19.27
CA LEU A 223 -9.50 13.99 19.47
C LEU A 223 -10.19 14.35 18.15
N GLU A 224 -9.43 14.67 17.10
CA GLU A 224 -9.98 14.87 15.76
C GLU A 224 -10.59 13.59 15.19
N GLN A 225 -9.90 12.45 15.31
CA GLN A 225 -10.42 11.16 14.86
C GLN A 225 -11.70 10.76 15.62
N THR A 226 -11.81 11.11 16.91
CA THR A 226 -13.03 10.91 17.72
C THR A 226 -14.20 11.75 17.21
N LEU A 227 -13.99 13.03 16.91
CA LEU A 227 -15.02 13.92 16.35
C LEU A 227 -15.48 13.46 14.95
N LEU A 228 -14.54 13.03 14.10
CA LEU A 228 -14.87 12.51 12.76
C LEU A 228 -15.55 11.14 12.83
N THR A 229 -15.24 10.31 13.84
CA THR A 229 -15.95 9.06 14.14
C THR A 229 -17.39 9.33 14.59
N PHE A 230 -17.59 10.33 15.47
CA PHE A 230 -18.94 10.80 15.83
C PHE A 230 -19.71 11.22 14.57
N LEU A 231 -19.16 12.10 13.73
CA LEU A 231 -19.84 12.58 12.52
C LEU A 231 -20.22 11.44 11.55
N LEU A 232 -19.33 10.46 11.36
CA LEU A 232 -19.61 9.29 10.54
C LEU A 232 -20.80 8.48 11.07
N THR A 233 -20.84 8.22 12.39
CA THR A 233 -21.95 7.48 13.03
C THR A 233 -23.23 8.30 13.16
N PHE A 234 -23.15 9.63 13.26
CA PHE A 234 -24.29 10.54 13.21
C PHE A 234 -24.93 10.53 11.82
N ILE A 235 -24.13 10.59 10.75
CA ILE A 235 -24.65 10.51 9.37
C ILE A 235 -25.35 9.16 9.13
N ASP A 236 -24.75 8.04 9.58
CA ASP A 236 -25.36 6.71 9.46
C ASP A 236 -26.69 6.59 10.23
N LYS A 237 -26.76 7.08 11.48
CA LYS A 237 -27.93 6.91 12.35
C LYS A 237 -29.04 7.93 12.13
N CYS A 238 -28.68 9.20 11.93
CA CYS A 238 -29.62 10.33 11.90
C CYS A 238 -29.87 10.87 10.49
N MET A 239 -28.96 10.64 9.54
CA MET A 239 -29.06 11.17 8.17
C MET A 239 -29.23 10.09 7.10
N GLY A 240 -29.42 8.81 7.44
CA GLY A 240 -29.53 7.71 6.46
C GLY A 240 -30.62 7.91 5.39
N THR A 241 -31.73 8.56 5.73
CA THR A 241 -32.83 8.95 4.83
C THR A 241 -32.51 10.13 3.90
N VAL A 242 -31.40 10.81 4.15
CA VAL A 242 -30.86 11.93 3.36
C VAL A 242 -29.61 11.51 2.59
N ALA A 243 -28.76 10.64 3.15
CA ALA A 243 -27.61 10.04 2.48
C ALA A 243 -28.03 9.11 1.32
N VAL A 244 -29.19 8.45 1.46
CA VAL A 244 -29.96 7.91 0.33
C VAL A 244 -30.90 9.01 -0.16
N PRO A 245 -30.72 9.57 -1.37
CA PRO A 245 -31.53 10.71 -1.84
C PRO A 245 -33.00 10.32 -2.03
N THR A 246 -33.84 10.68 -1.07
CA THR A 246 -35.31 10.64 -1.18
C THR A 246 -35.90 11.96 -1.68
N ASN A 247 -35.25 13.07 -1.33
CA ASN A 247 -35.51 14.42 -1.85
C ASN A 247 -34.18 15.02 -2.34
N THR A 248 -34.10 15.35 -3.64
CA THR A 248 -32.87 15.87 -4.28
C THR A 248 -32.45 17.22 -3.71
N SER A 249 -33.37 18.14 -3.42
CA SER A 249 -33.04 19.46 -2.85
C SER A 249 -32.44 19.36 -1.44
N MET A 250 -32.94 18.44 -0.61
CA MET A 250 -32.39 18.20 0.72
C MET A 250 -31.05 17.46 0.67
N PHE A 251 -30.89 16.50 -0.24
CA PHE A 251 -29.59 15.86 -0.50
C PHE A 251 -28.54 16.90 -0.90
N HIS A 252 -28.83 17.73 -1.90
CA HIS A 252 -27.90 18.75 -2.41
C HIS A 252 -27.45 19.72 -1.30
N ARG A 253 -28.40 20.30 -0.56
CA ARG A 253 -28.10 21.23 0.53
C ARG A 253 -27.27 20.58 1.63
N CYS A 254 -27.57 19.33 2.02
CA CYS A 254 -26.81 18.61 3.05
C CYS A 254 -25.43 18.17 2.56
N PHE A 255 -25.30 17.75 1.30
CA PHE A 255 -24.01 17.40 0.70
C PHE A 255 -23.11 18.63 0.59
N THR A 256 -23.63 19.74 0.07
CA THR A 256 -22.88 21.01 -0.08
C THR A 256 -22.35 21.51 1.26
N LYS A 257 -23.15 21.46 2.34
CA LYS A 257 -22.65 21.79 3.70
C LYS A 257 -21.68 20.75 4.28
N THR A 258 -21.73 19.49 3.83
CA THR A 258 -20.72 18.48 4.19
C THR A 258 -19.41 18.72 3.45
N GLN A 259 -19.46 19.12 2.18
CA GLN A 259 -18.28 19.49 1.40
C GLN A 259 -17.61 20.74 1.97
N GLU A 260 -18.39 21.80 2.25
CA GLU A 260 -17.91 23.03 2.93
C GLU A 260 -17.26 22.72 4.29
N PHE A 261 -17.80 21.79 5.07
CA PHE A 261 -17.19 21.34 6.32
C PHE A 261 -15.85 20.61 6.09
N VAL A 262 -15.77 19.74 5.07
CA VAL A 262 -14.54 19.01 4.72
C VAL A 262 -13.44 19.93 4.20
N GLU A 263 -13.80 20.94 3.41
CA GLU A 263 -12.86 21.92 2.83
C GLU A 263 -12.32 22.89 3.90
N ASN A 264 -13.12 23.23 4.91
CA ASN A 264 -12.70 24.05 6.05
C ASN A 264 -12.05 23.24 7.19
N TRP A 265 -11.95 21.91 7.11
CA TRP A 265 -11.19 21.12 8.09
C TRP A 265 -9.68 21.19 7.77
N PRO A 266 -8.80 21.49 8.73
CA PRO A 266 -7.38 21.67 8.44
C PRO A 266 -6.73 20.38 7.88
N PRO A 267 -5.82 20.52 6.91
CA PRO A 267 -5.25 19.38 6.19
C PRO A 267 -4.26 18.63 7.08
N HIS A 268 -4.70 17.53 7.67
CA HIS A 268 -3.87 16.62 8.47
C HIS A 268 -3.92 15.20 7.87
N PRO A 269 -2.79 14.47 7.77
CA PRO A 269 -2.76 13.16 7.10
C PRO A 269 -3.75 12.14 7.70
N HIS A 270 -3.93 12.15 9.03
CA HIS A 270 -4.84 11.26 9.75
C HIS A 270 -6.33 11.59 9.53
N SER A 271 -6.70 12.86 9.33
CA SER A 271 -8.11 13.25 9.14
C SER A 271 -8.60 12.97 7.72
N ARG A 272 -7.72 13.06 6.70
CA ARG A 272 -8.05 12.93 5.27
C ARG A 272 -8.84 11.65 4.93
N ALA A 273 -8.49 10.51 5.52
CA ALA A 273 -9.19 9.24 5.30
C ALA A 273 -10.62 9.26 5.85
N MET A 274 -10.84 9.85 7.04
CA MET A 274 -12.16 9.95 7.66
C MET A 274 -13.04 11.01 6.99
N LEU A 275 -12.47 12.15 6.60
CA LEU A 275 -13.17 13.19 5.84
C LEU A 275 -13.67 12.65 4.50
N LYS A 276 -12.85 11.85 3.80
CA LYS A 276 -13.28 11.10 2.61
C LYS A 276 -14.44 10.14 2.95
N ALA A 277 -14.31 9.33 4.00
CA ALA A 277 -15.35 8.38 4.41
C ALA A 277 -16.69 9.07 4.75
N ILE A 278 -16.66 10.25 5.39
CA ILE A 278 -17.83 11.08 5.69
C ILE A 278 -18.52 11.54 4.40
N ARG A 279 -17.77 12.09 3.44
CA ARG A 279 -18.30 12.55 2.16
C ARG A 279 -18.86 11.39 1.32
N ASP A 280 -18.13 10.28 1.27
CA ASP A 280 -18.46 9.12 0.45
C ASP A 280 -19.67 8.31 0.99
N LYS A 281 -20.25 8.67 2.16
CA LYS A 281 -21.57 8.19 2.64
C LYS A 281 -22.73 8.60 1.73
N PHE A 282 -22.64 9.77 1.09
CA PHE A 282 -23.72 10.32 0.29
C PHE A 282 -23.76 9.65 -1.10
N ASN A 283 -24.89 9.02 -1.45
CA ASN A 283 -24.98 8.27 -2.71
C ASN A 283 -25.20 9.16 -3.94
N LEU A 284 -24.12 9.81 -4.37
CA LEU A 284 -24.04 10.67 -5.55
C LEU A 284 -24.52 10.00 -6.85
N ILE A 285 -24.38 8.67 -6.98
CA ILE A 285 -24.84 7.92 -8.17
C ILE A 285 -26.38 7.86 -8.21
N VAL A 286 -27.03 7.61 -7.07
CA VAL A 286 -28.49 7.61 -6.98
C VAL A 286 -29.04 9.04 -7.08
N TYR A 287 -28.34 10.05 -6.54
CA TYR A 287 -28.70 11.46 -6.70
C TYR A 287 -28.72 11.88 -8.17
N PHE A 288 -27.59 11.68 -8.89
CA PHE A 288 -27.47 11.95 -10.31
C PHE A 288 -28.56 11.25 -11.14
N LYS A 289 -28.85 9.99 -10.83
CA LYS A 289 -29.94 9.24 -11.47
C LYS A 289 -31.30 9.89 -11.22
N LEU A 290 -31.65 10.25 -9.99
CA LEU A 290 -32.97 10.80 -9.67
C LEU A 290 -33.21 12.18 -10.30
N VAL A 291 -32.19 13.04 -10.32
CA VAL A 291 -32.24 14.34 -11.00
C VAL A 291 -32.48 14.15 -12.51
N THR A 292 -31.63 13.36 -13.17
CA THR A 292 -31.67 13.22 -14.64
C THR A 292 -32.85 12.39 -15.15
N HIS A 293 -33.29 11.37 -14.39
CA HIS A 293 -34.29 10.38 -14.83
C HIS A 293 -35.64 10.97 -15.23
N LYS A 294 -36.11 12.05 -14.57
CA LYS A 294 -37.36 12.73 -14.98
C LYS A 294 -37.22 13.36 -16.36
N ALA A 295 -36.10 14.04 -16.61
CA ALA A 295 -35.81 14.70 -17.88
C ALA A 295 -35.55 13.68 -19.00
N VAL A 296 -34.77 12.63 -18.73
CA VAL A 296 -34.52 11.52 -19.69
C VAL A 296 -35.82 10.89 -20.17
N ARG A 297 -36.76 10.57 -19.25
CA ARG A 297 -38.07 10.03 -19.63
C ARG A 297 -38.89 11.00 -20.48
N GLN A 298 -38.78 12.31 -20.25
CA GLN A 298 -39.47 13.30 -21.07
C GLN A 298 -38.87 13.33 -22.49
N VAL A 299 -37.54 13.48 -22.58
CA VAL A 299 -36.80 13.51 -23.87
C VAL A 299 -37.03 12.23 -24.67
N ASP A 300 -36.96 11.05 -24.05
CA ASP A 300 -37.08 9.77 -24.75
C ASP A 300 -38.52 9.48 -25.24
N ASN A 301 -39.54 10.09 -24.62
CA ASN A 301 -40.92 10.04 -25.13
C ASN A 301 -41.17 11.03 -26.29
N GLU A 302 -40.51 12.20 -26.25
CA GLU A 302 -40.63 13.24 -27.28
C GLU A 302 -39.75 12.93 -28.53
N MET A 303 -38.79 11.99 -28.42
CA MET A 303 -37.86 11.60 -29.49
C MET A 303 -38.38 10.58 -30.50
N ALA A 304 -39.65 10.16 -30.46
CA ALA A 304 -40.20 9.37 -31.56
C ALA A 304 -40.50 10.29 -32.76
N PRO A 305 -40.27 9.87 -34.02
CA PRO A 305 -40.62 10.69 -35.18
C PRO A 305 -42.14 10.95 -35.27
N GLU A 306 -42.94 10.03 -34.74
CA GLU A 306 -44.40 10.14 -34.61
C GLU A 306 -44.85 11.11 -33.50
N SER A 307 -44.01 11.41 -32.50
CA SER A 307 -44.32 12.37 -31.42
C SER A 307 -43.75 13.77 -31.66
N LEU A 308 -43.27 14.06 -32.88
CA LEU A 308 -42.83 15.39 -33.29
C LEU A 308 -43.96 16.43 -33.11
N ASN A 309 -43.76 17.36 -32.18
CA ASN A 309 -44.68 18.46 -31.89
C ASN A 309 -43.94 19.79 -31.90
N PHE A 310 -44.56 20.81 -32.50
CA PHE A 310 -44.07 22.18 -32.57
C PHE A 310 -44.75 23.04 -31.48
N SER A 311 -44.00 23.99 -30.90
CA SER A 311 -44.56 24.92 -29.93
C SER A 311 -45.48 25.92 -30.63
N MET A 312 -46.77 25.93 -30.25
CA MET A 312 -47.80 26.78 -30.88
C MET A 312 -47.64 28.28 -30.60
N ASN A 313 -46.76 28.68 -29.67
CA ASN A 313 -46.54 30.08 -29.31
C ASN A 313 -45.48 30.75 -30.23
N SER A 314 -45.75 30.77 -31.55
CA SER A 314 -44.83 31.27 -32.59
C SER A 314 -44.60 32.80 -32.58
N GLU A 315 -45.19 33.56 -31.65
CA GLU A 315 -45.19 35.04 -31.69
C GLU A 315 -44.20 35.72 -30.72
N LEU A 316 -43.46 34.96 -29.90
CA LEU A 316 -42.42 35.50 -29.01
C LEU A 316 -41.06 34.89 -29.36
N LEU A 317 -40.28 35.62 -30.17
CA LEU A 317 -38.93 35.25 -30.60
C LEU A 317 -37.83 35.52 -29.55
N GLU A 318 -38.16 35.42 -28.26
CA GLU A 318 -37.22 35.44 -27.14
C GLU A 318 -37.07 34.01 -26.57
N GLY A 319 -36.46 33.13 -27.37
CA GLY A 319 -36.31 31.71 -27.03
C GLY A 319 -35.59 30.89 -28.11
N GLY A 320 -35.91 31.15 -29.38
CA GLY A 320 -35.11 30.72 -30.56
C GLY A 320 -35.22 29.25 -30.97
N VAL A 321 -36.20 28.49 -30.46
CA VAL A 321 -36.30 27.03 -30.68
C VAL A 321 -37.77 26.63 -30.85
N VAL A 322 -38.08 25.75 -31.81
CA VAL A 322 -39.43 25.52 -32.35
C VAL A 322 -40.01 24.16 -31.97
N CYS A 323 -39.22 23.09 -31.94
CA CYS A 323 -39.67 21.74 -31.59
C CYS A 323 -39.58 21.51 -30.08
N ASN A 324 -40.59 20.83 -29.52
CA ASN A 324 -40.67 20.60 -28.08
C ASN A 324 -39.45 19.83 -27.53
N VAL A 325 -38.98 18.81 -28.26
CA VAL A 325 -37.76 18.02 -27.96
C VAL A 325 -36.56 18.93 -27.67
N SER A 326 -36.28 19.85 -28.60
CA SER A 326 -35.12 20.74 -28.56
C SER A 326 -35.18 21.70 -27.37
N SER A 327 -36.38 22.21 -27.06
CA SER A 327 -36.63 23.04 -25.87
C SER A 327 -36.48 22.23 -24.57
N THR A 328 -37.02 21.01 -24.51
CA THR A 328 -36.86 20.09 -23.38
C THR A 328 -35.38 19.77 -23.14
N ILE A 329 -34.57 19.57 -24.19
CA ILE A 329 -33.13 19.30 -24.08
C ILE A 329 -32.38 20.51 -23.52
N LEU A 330 -32.53 21.72 -24.08
CA LEU A 330 -31.84 22.90 -23.57
C LEU A 330 -32.15 23.16 -22.10
N ARG A 331 -33.43 23.18 -21.74
CA ARG A 331 -33.90 23.31 -20.36
C ARG A 331 -33.38 22.19 -19.46
N THR A 332 -33.09 21.00 -20.00
CA THR A 332 -32.46 19.90 -19.24
C THR A 332 -30.98 20.15 -18.98
N VAL A 333 -30.24 20.70 -19.95
CA VAL A 333 -28.83 21.06 -19.76
C VAL A 333 -28.72 22.22 -18.76
N GLU A 334 -29.52 23.29 -18.93
CA GLU A 334 -29.61 24.44 -18.01
C GLU A 334 -29.88 23.97 -16.56
N ASN A 335 -30.92 23.17 -16.34
CA ASN A 335 -31.29 22.67 -15.01
C ASN A 335 -30.24 21.73 -14.38
N VAL A 336 -29.40 21.07 -15.19
CA VAL A 336 -28.38 20.14 -14.68
C VAL A 336 -27.10 20.86 -14.25
N TRP A 337 -26.78 21.99 -14.89
CA TRP A 337 -25.61 22.81 -14.55
C TRP A 337 -25.93 23.99 -13.61
N GLY A 338 -27.20 24.30 -13.37
CA GLY A 338 -27.66 25.28 -12.37
C GLY A 338 -27.32 24.91 -10.92
N ASP A 339 -27.18 25.91 -10.05
CA ASP A 339 -26.55 25.76 -8.73
C ASP A 339 -27.34 24.92 -7.72
N ASP A 340 -28.67 24.81 -7.86
CA ASP A 340 -29.54 23.94 -7.04
C ASP A 340 -29.35 22.43 -7.31
N VAL A 341 -28.57 22.09 -8.35
CA VAL A 341 -28.38 20.72 -8.86
C VAL A 341 -26.91 20.37 -9.03
N PHE A 342 -26.10 21.32 -9.48
CA PHE A 342 -24.67 21.12 -9.69
C PHE A 342 -23.95 20.74 -8.40
N LEU A 343 -23.10 19.70 -8.48
CA LEU A 343 -22.19 19.28 -7.42
C LEU A 343 -20.86 18.86 -8.07
N TYR A 344 -19.74 19.44 -7.62
CA TYR A 344 -18.41 19.16 -8.17
C TYR A 344 -18.08 17.65 -8.33
N PRO A 345 -18.40 16.75 -7.37
CA PRO A 345 -18.06 15.33 -7.48
C PRO A 345 -18.90 14.48 -8.46
N ILE A 346 -19.80 15.08 -9.23
CA ILE A 346 -20.52 14.42 -10.35
C ILE A 346 -20.32 15.11 -11.71
N THR A 347 -19.41 16.09 -11.80
CA THR A 347 -19.13 16.87 -13.02
C THR A 347 -18.82 15.99 -14.23
N ASP A 348 -18.09 14.88 -14.01
CA ASP A 348 -17.83 13.83 -15.00
C ASP A 348 -19.12 13.26 -15.64
N LYS A 349 -20.11 12.97 -14.80
CA LYS A 349 -21.40 12.39 -15.17
C LYS A 349 -22.32 13.44 -15.78
N LEU A 350 -22.24 14.71 -15.34
CA LEU A 350 -23.01 15.81 -15.94
C LEU A 350 -22.52 16.12 -17.35
N TRP A 351 -21.20 16.07 -17.58
CA TRP A 351 -20.60 16.27 -18.89
C TRP A 351 -20.96 15.15 -19.87
N ASP A 352 -20.72 13.89 -19.49
CA ASP A 352 -21.10 12.72 -20.29
C ASP A 352 -22.63 12.66 -20.53
N PHE A 353 -23.45 13.08 -19.55
CA PHE A 353 -24.89 13.26 -19.74
C PHE A 353 -25.24 14.33 -20.79
N THR A 354 -24.58 15.49 -20.75
CA THR A 354 -24.78 16.59 -21.71
C THR A 354 -24.42 16.14 -23.12
N LEU A 355 -23.25 15.52 -23.31
CA LEU A 355 -22.83 14.96 -24.59
C LEU A 355 -23.77 13.86 -25.10
N ARG A 356 -24.31 13.02 -24.21
CA ARG A 356 -25.30 11.99 -24.58
C ARG A 356 -26.66 12.58 -24.99
N LEU A 357 -27.09 13.71 -24.42
CA LEU A 357 -28.28 14.43 -24.89
C LEU A 357 -28.05 15.06 -26.27
N LEU A 358 -26.92 15.74 -26.48
CA LEU A 358 -26.54 16.31 -27.78
C LEU A 358 -26.44 15.22 -28.87
N GLY A 359 -25.80 14.09 -28.56
CA GLY A 359 -25.71 12.94 -29.46
C GLY A 359 -27.07 12.32 -29.81
N LYS A 360 -28.01 12.27 -28.84
CA LYS A 360 -29.39 11.85 -29.09
C LYS A 360 -30.15 12.85 -29.98
N HIS A 361 -29.98 14.16 -29.80
CA HIS A 361 -30.61 15.19 -30.65
C HIS A 361 -30.16 15.08 -32.11
N LEU A 362 -28.86 14.87 -32.33
CA LEU A 362 -28.29 14.64 -33.66
C LEU A 362 -28.80 13.33 -34.30
N ALA A 363 -28.97 12.26 -33.50
CA ALA A 363 -29.54 11.00 -33.97
C ALA A 363 -31.03 11.13 -34.34
N TRP A 364 -31.81 11.84 -33.53
CA TRP A 364 -33.22 12.15 -33.79
C TRP A 364 -33.40 12.95 -35.09
N ALA A 365 -32.55 13.97 -35.32
CA ALA A 365 -32.55 14.73 -36.57
C ALA A 365 -32.28 13.84 -37.80
N ARG A 366 -31.35 12.87 -37.71
CA ARG A 366 -31.12 11.87 -38.78
C ARG A 366 -32.34 10.99 -39.03
N SER A 367 -32.97 10.46 -37.97
CA SER A 367 -34.18 9.62 -38.12
C SER A 367 -35.36 10.38 -38.75
N LEU A 368 -35.44 11.70 -38.60
CA LEU A 368 -36.43 12.53 -39.30
C LEU A 368 -36.09 12.73 -40.79
N ILE A 369 -34.81 12.77 -41.18
CA ILE A 369 -34.39 12.75 -42.60
C ILE A 369 -34.77 11.40 -43.23
N ASP A 370 -34.51 10.28 -42.53
CA ASP A 370 -34.85 8.94 -43.00
C ASP A 370 -36.37 8.78 -43.18
N ALA A 371 -37.16 9.22 -42.19
CA ALA A 371 -38.62 9.22 -42.27
C ALA A 371 -39.13 10.06 -43.48
N ALA A 372 -38.65 11.29 -43.63
CA ALA A 372 -38.97 12.19 -44.76
C ALA A 372 -38.46 11.69 -46.13
N THR A 373 -37.58 10.67 -46.15
CA THR A 373 -37.13 10.00 -47.37
C THR A 373 -38.00 8.79 -47.70
N SER A 374 -38.53 8.10 -46.68
CA SER A 374 -39.34 6.89 -46.83
C SER A 374 -40.75 7.14 -47.38
N ASP A 375 -41.41 8.23 -46.97
CA ASP A 375 -42.69 8.67 -47.56
C ASP A 375 -42.69 10.19 -47.82
N PRO A 376 -42.31 10.63 -49.03
CA PRO A 376 -42.36 12.04 -49.46
C PRO A 376 -43.77 12.64 -49.56
N SER A 377 -44.81 11.87 -49.25
CA SER A 377 -46.22 12.29 -49.19
C SER A 377 -46.71 12.51 -47.76
N SER A 378 -45.95 12.06 -46.75
CA SER A 378 -46.37 12.10 -45.35
C SER A 378 -46.15 13.47 -44.71
N GLU A 379 -47.00 13.79 -43.72
CA GLU A 379 -46.90 14.97 -42.88
C GLU A 379 -46.14 14.63 -41.59
N LEU A 380 -45.01 15.32 -41.36
CA LEU A 380 -44.23 15.17 -40.13
C LEU A 380 -44.73 16.20 -39.10
N GLY A 381 -45.34 15.71 -38.01
CA GLY A 381 -45.93 16.57 -36.98
C GLY A 381 -47.14 17.39 -37.45
N GLY A 382 -47.89 16.90 -38.45
CA GLY A 382 -49.05 17.60 -39.04
C GLY A 382 -48.69 18.77 -39.97
N VAL A 383 -47.49 18.73 -40.58
CA VAL A 383 -47.02 19.73 -41.53
C VAL A 383 -46.27 19.03 -42.68
N GLU A 384 -46.30 19.60 -43.90
CA GLU A 384 -45.49 19.11 -45.03
C GLU A 384 -44.03 18.86 -44.62
N SER A 385 -43.50 17.67 -44.90
CA SER A 385 -42.20 17.18 -44.39
C SER A 385 -41.01 18.14 -44.58
N TRP A 386 -41.00 18.96 -45.64
CA TRP A 386 -39.93 19.95 -45.85
C TRP A 386 -39.97 21.12 -44.85
N ARG A 387 -41.16 21.54 -44.37
CA ARG A 387 -41.27 22.56 -43.31
C ARG A 387 -40.84 22.01 -41.96
N ALA A 388 -41.20 20.76 -41.65
CA ALA A 388 -40.75 20.08 -40.44
C ALA A 388 -39.22 20.00 -40.39
N LEU A 389 -38.58 19.59 -41.50
CA LEU A 389 -37.12 19.57 -41.63
C LEU A 389 -36.47 20.96 -41.49
N LEU A 390 -37.07 22.03 -42.02
CA LEU A 390 -36.56 23.40 -41.82
C LEU A 390 -36.62 23.87 -40.36
N CYS A 391 -37.63 23.45 -39.59
CA CYS A 391 -37.68 23.68 -38.14
C CYS A 391 -36.58 22.88 -37.42
N VAL A 392 -36.44 21.58 -37.72
CA VAL A 392 -35.42 20.70 -37.12
C VAL A 392 -33.99 21.20 -37.39
N ARG A 393 -33.71 21.70 -38.61
CA ARG A 393 -32.42 22.32 -38.96
C ARG A 393 -32.13 23.56 -38.10
N HIS A 394 -33.10 24.46 -37.97
CA HIS A 394 -32.94 25.69 -37.18
C HIS A 394 -32.67 25.34 -35.71
N ASP A 395 -33.49 24.45 -35.15
CA ASP A 395 -33.34 23.94 -33.79
C ASP A 395 -31.98 23.27 -33.55
N LEU A 396 -31.51 22.41 -34.46
CA LEU A 396 -30.24 21.71 -34.31
C LEU A 396 -29.06 22.69 -34.24
N SER A 397 -29.08 23.75 -35.06
CA SER A 397 -28.08 24.83 -35.03
C SER A 397 -28.20 25.70 -33.77
N THR A 398 -29.41 26.12 -33.38
CA THR A 398 -29.61 26.96 -32.19
C THR A 398 -29.30 26.22 -30.88
N VAL A 399 -29.64 24.93 -30.76
CA VAL A 399 -29.27 24.10 -29.61
C VAL A 399 -27.75 23.96 -29.51
N ALA A 400 -27.07 23.74 -30.64
CA ALA A 400 -25.61 23.61 -30.68
C ALA A 400 -24.89 24.90 -30.26
N SER A 401 -25.33 26.07 -30.77
CA SER A 401 -24.81 27.37 -30.32
C SER A 401 -25.09 27.57 -28.83
N LYS A 402 -26.36 27.48 -28.39
CA LYS A 402 -26.73 27.78 -27.00
C LYS A 402 -26.01 26.90 -25.97
N VAL A 403 -25.73 25.64 -26.28
CA VAL A 403 -24.94 24.78 -25.37
C VAL A 403 -23.44 25.11 -25.41
N PHE A 404 -22.91 25.62 -26.52
CA PHE A 404 -21.55 26.19 -26.57
C PHE A 404 -21.45 27.50 -25.76
N ASP A 405 -22.42 28.39 -25.93
CA ASP A 405 -22.50 29.68 -25.22
C ASP A 405 -22.66 29.45 -23.71
N MET A 406 -23.58 28.57 -23.30
CA MET A 406 -23.77 28.14 -21.91
C MET A 406 -22.53 27.42 -21.34
N ALA A 407 -21.77 26.68 -22.16
CA ALA A 407 -20.52 26.08 -21.71
C ALA A 407 -19.46 27.15 -21.39
N LEU A 408 -19.36 28.19 -22.22
CA LEU A 408 -18.48 29.34 -22.01
C LEU A 408 -18.86 30.12 -20.73
N GLU A 409 -20.16 30.38 -20.53
CA GLU A 409 -20.67 31.21 -19.42
C GLU A 409 -20.76 30.48 -18.07
N GLN A 410 -21.13 29.20 -18.05
CA GLN A 410 -21.51 28.49 -16.81
C GLN A 410 -20.64 27.27 -16.50
N LEU A 411 -20.18 26.51 -17.51
CA LEU A 411 -19.40 25.29 -17.29
C LEU A 411 -17.91 25.64 -17.09
N TRP A 412 -17.33 26.52 -17.91
CA TRP A 412 -15.89 26.81 -17.84
C TRP A 412 -15.46 27.43 -16.51
N PRO A 413 -16.20 28.35 -15.85
CA PRO A 413 -15.87 28.77 -14.48
C PRO A 413 -15.80 27.58 -13.52
N LYS A 414 -16.84 26.72 -13.51
CA LYS A 414 -16.95 25.56 -12.62
C LYS A 414 -15.91 24.45 -12.90
N LEU A 415 -15.34 24.40 -14.11
CA LEU A 415 -14.19 23.54 -14.43
C LEU A 415 -12.85 24.20 -14.07
N THR A 416 -12.76 25.52 -14.16
CA THR A 416 -11.57 26.29 -13.74
C THR A 416 -11.40 26.20 -12.22
N ASP A 417 -12.48 26.23 -11.44
CA ASP A 417 -12.50 25.99 -9.99
C ASP A 417 -11.97 24.59 -9.59
N LEU A 418 -11.95 23.63 -10.53
CA LEU A 418 -11.39 22.29 -10.35
C LEU A 418 -9.93 22.17 -10.85
N ASN A 419 -9.32 23.28 -11.28
CA ASN A 419 -8.03 23.32 -11.98
C ASN A 419 -7.98 22.42 -13.23
N VAL A 420 -9.10 22.26 -13.95
CA VAL A 420 -9.20 21.44 -15.16
C VAL A 420 -9.07 22.31 -16.41
N ASP A 421 -8.21 21.91 -17.36
CA ASP A 421 -8.13 22.57 -18.68
C ASP A 421 -9.44 22.40 -19.47
N THR A 422 -10.06 23.52 -19.79
CA THR A 422 -11.31 23.60 -20.57
C THR A 422 -11.09 23.42 -22.07
N SER A 423 -9.85 23.46 -22.57
CA SER A 423 -9.55 23.40 -24.01
C SER A 423 -10.09 22.13 -24.68
N LEU A 424 -9.96 20.97 -24.01
CA LEU A 424 -10.45 19.67 -24.49
C LEU A 424 -11.98 19.63 -24.56
N PHE A 425 -12.66 20.29 -23.62
CA PHE A 425 -14.12 20.38 -23.58
C PHE A 425 -14.63 21.30 -24.70
N GLY A 426 -13.95 22.43 -24.94
CA GLY A 426 -14.21 23.30 -26.10
C GLY A 426 -13.98 22.61 -27.44
N GLN A 427 -12.88 21.85 -27.59
CA GLN A 427 -12.63 21.01 -28.78
C GLN A 427 -13.73 19.97 -29.01
N CYS A 428 -14.27 19.38 -27.93
CA CYS A 428 -15.38 18.42 -28.01
C CYS A 428 -16.66 19.06 -28.58
N LEU A 429 -17.05 20.25 -28.08
CA LEU A 429 -18.21 20.98 -28.60
C LEU A 429 -17.97 21.52 -30.02
N THR A 430 -16.75 21.96 -30.34
CA THR A 430 -16.37 22.34 -31.71
C THR A 430 -16.54 21.17 -32.68
N ARG A 431 -16.14 19.95 -32.27
CA ARG A 431 -16.36 18.73 -33.04
C ARG A 431 -17.85 18.36 -33.16
N PHE A 432 -18.66 18.63 -32.13
CA PHE A 432 -20.11 18.46 -32.22
C PHE A 432 -20.74 19.46 -33.21
N ASN A 433 -20.35 20.73 -33.18
CA ASN A 433 -20.83 21.74 -34.12
C ASN A 433 -20.51 21.37 -35.57
N LEU A 434 -19.30 20.88 -35.86
CA LEU A 434 -18.93 20.37 -37.20
C LEU A 434 -19.78 19.16 -37.66
N LEU A 435 -20.25 18.32 -36.72
CA LEU A 435 -21.20 17.25 -37.03
C LEU A 435 -22.61 17.77 -37.26
N VAL A 436 -23.04 18.78 -36.49
CA VAL A 436 -24.31 19.49 -36.70
C VAL A 436 -24.35 20.16 -38.07
N ASP A 437 -23.31 20.92 -38.45
CA ASP A 437 -23.20 21.55 -39.78
C ASP A 437 -23.29 20.51 -40.92
N ALA A 438 -22.64 19.36 -40.76
CA ALA A 438 -22.66 18.27 -41.73
C ALA A 438 -24.04 17.60 -41.87
N GLU A 439 -24.80 17.42 -40.77
CA GLU A 439 -26.19 16.94 -40.87
C GLU A 439 -27.14 18.02 -41.37
N CYS A 440 -26.96 19.28 -40.97
CA CYS A 440 -27.69 20.43 -41.48
C CYS A 440 -27.58 20.55 -43.01
N GLY A 441 -26.40 20.27 -43.59
CA GLY A 441 -26.21 20.18 -45.04
C GLY A 441 -27.02 19.05 -45.71
N LYS A 442 -27.18 17.90 -45.06
CA LYS A 442 -28.06 16.82 -45.57
C LYS A 442 -29.53 17.18 -45.46
N ILE A 443 -29.92 17.92 -44.41
CA ILE A 443 -31.28 18.47 -44.29
C ILE A 443 -31.56 19.44 -45.44
N ASP A 444 -30.61 20.33 -45.79
CA ASP A 444 -30.73 21.22 -46.96
C ASP A 444 -30.96 20.43 -48.25
N ASP A 445 -30.11 19.44 -48.54
CA ASP A 445 -30.23 18.60 -49.74
C ASP A 445 -31.58 17.88 -49.81
N GLN A 446 -32.10 17.42 -48.67
CA GLN A 446 -33.40 16.73 -48.62
C GLN A 446 -34.58 17.70 -48.74
N VAL A 447 -34.52 18.88 -48.12
CA VAL A 447 -35.51 19.95 -48.29
C VAL A 447 -35.57 20.39 -49.76
N VAL A 448 -34.42 20.59 -50.42
CA VAL A 448 -34.34 20.93 -51.85
C VAL A 448 -34.97 19.82 -52.70
N LYS A 449 -34.70 18.53 -52.43
CA LYS A 449 -35.32 17.41 -53.15
C LYS A 449 -36.85 17.37 -52.97
N LEU A 450 -37.34 17.51 -51.74
CA LEU A 450 -38.78 17.47 -51.43
C LEU A 450 -39.54 18.64 -52.06
N VAL A 451 -39.01 19.86 -51.96
CA VAL A 451 -39.61 21.04 -52.60
C VAL A 451 -39.57 20.91 -54.12
N SER A 452 -38.43 20.48 -54.70
CA SER A 452 -38.32 20.22 -56.15
C SER A 452 -39.32 19.16 -56.62
N ALA A 453 -39.56 18.11 -55.83
CA ALA A 453 -40.56 17.09 -56.14
C ALA A 453 -42.01 17.62 -56.05
N SER A 454 -42.30 18.53 -55.11
CA SER A 454 -43.61 19.19 -55.01
C SER A 454 -43.87 20.14 -56.18
N LEU A 455 -42.87 20.93 -56.57
CA LEU A 455 -42.94 21.82 -57.74
C LEU A 455 -42.99 21.04 -59.06
N ALA A 456 -42.24 19.95 -59.18
CA ALA A 456 -42.25 19.05 -60.33
C ALA A 456 -43.64 18.42 -60.57
N LYS A 457 -44.37 18.05 -59.52
CA LYS A 457 -45.75 17.54 -59.63
C LYS A 457 -46.70 18.54 -60.29
N GLU A 458 -46.52 19.85 -60.04
CA GLU A 458 -47.26 20.91 -60.72
C GLU A 458 -46.77 21.10 -62.16
N PHE A 459 -45.45 21.12 -62.40
CA PHE A 459 -44.88 21.33 -63.73
C PHE A 459 -45.15 20.17 -64.71
N ASP A 460 -45.29 18.93 -64.23
CA ASP A 460 -45.68 17.77 -65.05
C ASP A 460 -47.04 17.98 -65.76
N CYS A 461 -47.93 18.85 -65.24
CA CYS A 461 -49.19 19.22 -65.88
C CYS A 461 -49.04 19.93 -67.24
N VAL A 462 -47.82 20.30 -67.67
CA VAL A 462 -47.54 20.65 -69.07
C VAL A 462 -47.98 19.53 -70.03
N SER A 463 -47.95 18.27 -69.57
CA SER A 463 -48.42 17.08 -70.30
C SER A 463 -49.91 17.10 -70.63
N ASP A 464 -50.71 17.90 -69.92
CA ASP A 464 -52.15 18.07 -70.16
C ASP A 464 -52.48 19.21 -71.14
N VAL A 465 -51.52 20.09 -71.45
CA VAL A 465 -51.73 21.21 -72.40
C VAL A 465 -52.30 20.75 -73.76
N PRO A 466 -51.86 19.63 -74.37
CA PRO A 466 -52.49 19.11 -75.58
C PRO A 466 -53.98 18.78 -75.42
N LYS A 467 -54.40 18.25 -74.26
CA LYS A 467 -55.80 17.91 -73.95
C LYS A 467 -56.67 19.16 -73.81
N GLN A 468 -56.08 20.30 -73.43
CA GLN A 468 -56.81 21.57 -73.28
C GLN A 468 -57.14 22.25 -74.61
N TYR A 469 -56.48 21.87 -75.71
CA TYR A 469 -56.63 22.54 -77.00
C TYR A 469 -57.14 21.61 -78.12
N ARG A 470 -56.64 20.36 -78.22
CA ARG A 470 -57.06 19.41 -79.28
C ARG A 470 -58.56 19.12 -79.26
N TRP A 471 -59.21 19.32 -80.40
CA TRP A 471 -60.67 19.13 -80.58
C TRP A 471 -61.55 20.00 -79.67
N THR A 472 -61.00 21.06 -79.06
CA THR A 472 -61.76 22.00 -78.22
C THR A 472 -62.18 23.23 -79.01
N LYS A 473 -63.20 23.95 -78.52
CA LYS A 473 -63.54 25.30 -79.00
C LYS A 473 -62.79 26.41 -78.25
N LYS A 474 -61.69 26.09 -77.56
CA LYS A 474 -60.94 27.06 -76.74
C LYS A 474 -60.25 28.09 -77.67
N PRO A 475 -60.33 29.40 -77.37
CA PRO A 475 -59.63 30.43 -78.15
C PRO A 475 -58.11 30.29 -78.01
N SER A 476 -57.37 30.96 -78.90
CA SER A 476 -55.91 31.01 -78.86
C SER A 476 -55.40 31.60 -77.53
N PRO A 477 -54.33 31.03 -76.91
CA PRO A 477 -53.95 31.35 -75.54
C PRO A 477 -53.46 32.80 -75.37
N SER A 478 -53.90 33.44 -74.28
CA SER A 478 -53.61 34.83 -73.93
C SER A 478 -52.78 35.01 -72.65
N THR A 479 -52.75 34.00 -71.76
CA THR A 479 -52.00 34.00 -70.48
C THR A 479 -51.12 32.74 -70.36
N PRO A 480 -50.14 32.71 -69.43
CA PRO A 480 -49.53 31.46 -69.00
C PRO A 480 -50.56 30.51 -68.38
N SER A 481 -50.24 29.21 -68.35
CA SER A 481 -51.09 28.17 -67.78
C SER A 481 -51.22 28.25 -66.25
N SER A 482 -52.34 27.78 -65.71
CA SER A 482 -52.62 27.80 -64.26
C SER A 482 -51.59 27.04 -63.41
N TYR A 483 -51.05 25.92 -63.91
CA TYR A 483 -50.04 25.13 -63.19
C TYR A 483 -48.72 25.91 -63.00
N ILE A 484 -48.37 26.82 -63.92
CA ILE A 484 -47.21 27.72 -63.78
C ILE A 484 -47.41 28.65 -62.57
N PHE A 485 -48.61 29.22 -62.40
CA PHE A 485 -48.91 30.08 -61.25
C PHE A 485 -49.00 29.28 -59.93
N ALA A 486 -49.55 28.06 -59.96
CA ALA A 486 -49.61 27.18 -58.79
C ALA A 486 -48.21 26.79 -58.29
N ALA A 487 -47.33 26.36 -59.20
CA ALA A 487 -45.94 26.04 -58.89
C ALA A 487 -45.19 27.25 -58.30
N HIS A 488 -45.29 28.42 -58.94
CA HIS A 488 -44.62 29.62 -58.42
C HIS A 488 -45.19 30.11 -57.10
N THR A 489 -46.48 29.92 -56.82
CA THR A 489 -47.07 30.25 -55.50
C THR A 489 -46.47 29.37 -54.40
N LYS A 490 -46.37 28.04 -54.63
CA LYS A 490 -45.71 27.10 -53.70
C LYS A 490 -44.23 27.45 -53.48
N PHE A 491 -43.53 27.88 -54.53
CA PHE A 491 -42.13 28.32 -54.45
C PHE A 491 -41.98 29.64 -53.68
N ASP A 492 -42.84 30.62 -53.93
CA ASP A 492 -42.83 31.90 -53.22
C ASP A 492 -43.14 31.71 -51.72
N ASP A 493 -43.95 30.70 -51.35
CA ASP A 493 -44.16 30.28 -49.95
C ASP A 493 -42.95 29.58 -49.33
N PHE A 494 -42.18 28.79 -50.09
CA PHE A 494 -40.89 28.25 -49.65
C PHE A 494 -39.88 29.37 -49.37
N VAL A 495 -39.78 30.37 -50.24
CA VAL A 495 -38.90 31.54 -50.05
C VAL A 495 -39.30 32.35 -48.81
N LYS A 496 -40.60 32.55 -48.55
CA LYS A 496 -41.09 33.16 -47.30
C LYS A 496 -40.63 32.38 -46.07
N GLU A 497 -40.81 31.06 -46.06
CA GLU A 497 -40.47 30.19 -44.93
C GLU A 497 -38.95 30.06 -44.68
N LEU A 498 -38.12 30.21 -45.72
CA LEU A 498 -36.66 30.37 -45.59
C LEU A 498 -36.29 31.73 -44.95
N SER A 499 -36.88 32.83 -45.44
CA SER A 499 -36.59 34.18 -44.94
C SER A 499 -37.02 34.39 -43.49
N LYS A 500 -38.21 33.87 -43.10
CA LYS A 500 -38.75 33.93 -41.73
C LYS A 500 -37.84 33.27 -40.69
N ARG A 501 -37.07 32.24 -41.08
CA ARG A 501 -36.14 31.51 -40.19
C ARG A 501 -34.67 31.93 -40.34
N ASN A 502 -34.39 33.03 -41.08
CA ASN A 502 -33.04 33.54 -41.36
C ASN A 502 -32.04 32.45 -41.80
N GLN A 503 -32.47 31.58 -42.73
CA GLN A 503 -31.72 30.37 -43.07
C GLN A 503 -30.38 30.68 -43.77
N PRO A 504 -29.23 30.18 -43.27
CA PRO A 504 -27.97 30.33 -43.99
C PRO A 504 -28.05 29.64 -45.35
N LYS A 505 -27.53 30.32 -46.38
CA LYS A 505 -27.60 29.93 -47.80
C LYS A 505 -29.02 29.88 -48.42
N ALA A 506 -30.03 30.54 -47.83
CA ALA A 506 -31.41 30.55 -48.35
C ALA A 506 -31.54 30.80 -49.87
N ASP A 507 -30.80 31.77 -50.42
CA ASP A 507 -30.76 32.09 -51.85
C ASP A 507 -30.23 30.90 -52.70
N GLN A 508 -29.20 30.20 -52.25
CA GLN A 508 -28.68 29.01 -52.93
C GLN A 508 -29.69 27.86 -52.91
N LEU A 509 -30.40 27.66 -51.79
CA LEU A 509 -31.44 26.63 -51.66
C LEU A 509 -32.64 26.92 -52.57
N ALA A 510 -33.11 28.17 -52.59
CA ALA A 510 -34.17 28.63 -53.48
C ALA A 510 -33.81 28.42 -54.96
N ARG A 511 -32.61 28.88 -55.38
CA ARG A 511 -32.13 28.67 -56.75
C ARG A 511 -32.01 27.19 -57.11
N SER A 512 -31.48 26.36 -56.21
CA SER A 512 -31.31 24.92 -56.45
C SER A 512 -32.65 24.22 -56.67
N ALA A 513 -33.65 24.51 -55.81
CA ALA A 513 -34.98 23.92 -55.92
C ALA A 513 -35.72 24.37 -57.20
N LEU A 514 -35.65 25.66 -57.56
CA LEU A 514 -36.30 26.17 -58.76
C LEU A 514 -35.60 25.66 -60.04
N THR A 515 -34.27 25.59 -60.05
CA THR A 515 -33.49 25.06 -61.19
C THR A 515 -33.82 23.60 -61.48
N ALA A 516 -33.83 22.73 -60.46
CA ALA A 516 -34.19 21.32 -60.62
C ALA A 516 -35.64 21.15 -61.15
N SER A 517 -36.55 22.01 -60.70
CA SER A 517 -37.95 22.02 -61.12
C SER A 517 -38.12 22.49 -62.58
N TYR A 518 -37.40 23.53 -62.98
CA TYR A 518 -37.39 24.03 -64.36
C TYR A 518 -36.73 23.05 -65.33
N ILE A 519 -35.67 22.33 -64.94
CA ILE A 519 -35.08 21.26 -65.77
C ILE A 519 -36.16 20.21 -66.12
N ARG A 520 -36.98 19.81 -65.14
CA ARG A 520 -38.10 18.88 -65.38
C ARG A 520 -39.19 19.47 -66.27
N LEU A 521 -39.55 20.75 -66.09
CA LEU A 521 -40.47 21.46 -66.98
C LEU A 521 -39.95 21.48 -68.44
N VAL A 522 -38.66 21.78 -68.65
CA VAL A 522 -38.03 21.81 -69.98
C VAL A 522 -38.07 20.42 -70.63
N THR A 523 -37.70 19.36 -69.90
CA THR A 523 -37.79 17.98 -70.41
C THR A 523 -39.23 17.60 -70.80
N LYS A 524 -40.23 17.89 -69.96
CA LYS A 524 -41.64 17.57 -70.26
C LYS A 524 -42.23 18.46 -71.37
N ALA A 525 -41.85 19.73 -71.45
CA ALA A 525 -42.20 20.57 -72.60
C ALA A 525 -41.59 20.05 -73.91
N GLY A 526 -40.37 19.49 -73.85
CA GLY A 526 -39.72 18.79 -74.97
C GLY A 526 -40.54 17.58 -75.44
N GLU A 527 -40.83 16.64 -74.54
CA GLU A 527 -41.67 15.46 -74.82
C GLU A 527 -43.02 15.83 -75.44
N VAL A 528 -43.67 16.90 -74.93
CA VAL A 528 -44.95 17.40 -75.47
C VAL A 528 -44.78 17.99 -76.87
N LEU A 529 -43.72 18.77 -77.14
CA LEU A 529 -43.45 19.33 -78.47
C LEU A 529 -43.11 18.22 -79.49
N ASP A 530 -42.35 17.20 -79.09
CA ASP A 530 -42.07 16.03 -79.94
C ASP A 530 -43.35 15.26 -80.27
N SER A 531 -44.23 15.07 -79.29
CA SER A 531 -45.56 14.45 -79.49
C SER A 531 -46.45 15.30 -80.42
N VAL A 532 -46.42 16.63 -80.29
CA VAL A 532 -47.14 17.57 -81.15
C VAL A 532 -46.64 17.48 -82.59
N ASP A 533 -45.33 17.55 -82.82
CA ASP A 533 -44.75 17.52 -84.17
C ASP A 533 -44.92 16.14 -84.85
N ALA A 534 -44.83 15.03 -84.10
CA ALA A 534 -45.14 13.69 -84.59
C ALA A 534 -46.63 13.53 -84.97
N THR A 535 -47.54 14.14 -84.20
CA THR A 535 -48.97 14.16 -84.57
C THR A 535 -49.20 15.06 -85.79
N GLY A 536 -48.60 16.25 -85.84
CA GLY A 536 -48.77 17.23 -86.90
C GLY A 536 -48.28 16.72 -88.25
N SER A 537 -47.11 16.06 -88.28
CA SER A 537 -46.58 15.39 -89.48
C SER A 537 -47.41 14.17 -89.93
N SER A 538 -48.17 13.55 -89.02
CA SER A 538 -49.14 12.50 -89.35
C SER A 538 -50.46 13.07 -89.89
N LEU A 539 -50.92 14.18 -89.33
CA LEU A 539 -52.15 14.88 -89.76
C LEU A 539 -51.99 15.63 -91.08
N SER A 540 -50.81 16.21 -91.36
CA SER A 540 -50.53 16.91 -92.61
C SER A 540 -50.55 15.98 -93.83
N ARG A 541 -50.23 14.68 -93.64
CA ARG A 541 -50.39 13.64 -94.66
C ARG A 541 -51.84 13.27 -94.98
N PHE A 542 -52.82 13.67 -94.15
CA PHE A 542 -54.23 13.28 -94.30
C PHE A 542 -55.22 14.44 -94.50
N LYS A 543 -54.91 15.68 -94.04
CA LYS A 543 -55.87 16.80 -94.09
C LYS A 543 -55.87 17.56 -95.41
N ARG A 544 -57.00 17.50 -96.14
CA ARG A 544 -57.48 18.69 -96.89
C ARG A 544 -57.95 19.75 -95.88
N LYS A 545 -57.84 21.04 -96.22
CA LYS A 545 -58.18 22.15 -95.30
C LYS A 545 -59.61 22.05 -94.76
N ALA A 546 -59.73 21.82 -93.45
CA ALA A 546 -60.94 22.06 -92.66
C ALA A 546 -60.56 23.05 -91.55
N GLY A 547 -61.06 24.29 -91.64
CA GLY A 547 -60.65 25.39 -90.78
C GLY A 547 -61.42 25.46 -89.45
N THR A 548 -60.71 25.79 -88.39
CA THR A 548 -61.26 26.28 -87.12
C THR A 548 -61.69 27.75 -87.27
N LEU A 549 -62.57 28.22 -86.37
CA LEU A 549 -63.14 29.58 -86.40
C LEU A 549 -62.12 30.74 -86.25
N ASP A 550 -60.88 30.43 -85.88
CA ASP A 550 -59.81 31.38 -85.51
C ASP A 550 -58.61 31.30 -86.49
N GLY A 551 -58.70 30.51 -87.56
CA GLY A 551 -57.64 30.30 -88.56
C GLY A 551 -56.44 29.45 -88.12
N THR A 552 -56.06 29.50 -86.84
CA THR A 552 -54.94 28.76 -86.21
C THR A 552 -55.22 27.26 -86.03
N SER A 553 -54.21 26.40 -86.20
CA SER A 553 -54.31 24.97 -85.86
C SER A 553 -54.37 24.75 -84.34
N ASP A 554 -54.97 23.63 -83.91
CA ASP A 554 -54.93 23.20 -82.50
C ASP A 554 -53.48 22.99 -82.02
N ASP A 555 -52.60 22.50 -82.91
CA ASP A 555 -51.17 22.32 -82.61
C ASP A 555 -50.44 23.67 -82.47
N ASP A 556 -50.83 24.71 -83.21
CA ASP A 556 -50.25 26.06 -83.09
C ASP A 556 -50.67 26.73 -81.78
N LYS A 557 -51.89 26.46 -81.30
CA LYS A 557 -52.35 26.88 -79.97
C LYS A 557 -51.54 26.21 -78.85
N ILE A 558 -51.19 24.93 -79.01
CA ILE A 558 -50.33 24.21 -78.04
C ILE A 558 -48.93 24.80 -78.03
N ARG A 559 -48.30 25.01 -79.20
CA ARG A 559 -47.00 25.68 -79.30
C ARG A 559 -47.04 27.07 -78.66
N THR A 560 -48.08 27.87 -78.96
CA THR A 560 -48.25 29.22 -78.38
C THR A 560 -48.45 29.20 -76.86
N GLN A 561 -49.08 28.17 -76.28
CA GLN A 561 -49.16 28.02 -74.82
C GLN A 561 -47.78 27.67 -74.23
N ILE A 562 -47.08 26.69 -74.79
CA ILE A 562 -45.76 26.26 -74.31
C ILE A 562 -44.74 27.41 -74.43
N TYR A 563 -44.79 28.19 -75.51
CA TYR A 563 -44.01 29.41 -75.68
C TYR A 563 -44.25 30.41 -74.54
N ARG A 564 -45.52 30.68 -74.18
CA ARG A 564 -45.87 31.59 -73.06
C ARG A 564 -45.44 31.05 -71.70
N ASP A 565 -45.65 29.76 -71.47
CA ASP A 565 -45.33 29.09 -70.20
C ASP A 565 -43.80 29.08 -69.97
N LEU A 566 -43.01 28.71 -70.99
CA LEU A 566 -41.55 28.73 -70.92
C LEU A 566 -40.99 30.15 -70.87
N SER A 567 -41.53 31.10 -71.63
CA SER A 567 -41.08 32.51 -71.57
C SER A 567 -41.32 33.15 -70.19
N PHE A 568 -42.39 32.76 -69.49
CA PHE A 568 -42.63 33.20 -68.12
C PHE A 568 -41.59 32.63 -67.14
N CYS A 569 -41.24 31.35 -67.27
CA CYS A 569 -40.17 30.72 -66.48
C CYS A 569 -38.77 31.27 -66.83
N GLU A 570 -38.50 31.63 -68.09
CA GLU A 570 -37.24 32.26 -68.49
C GLU A 570 -37.10 33.66 -67.85
N ALA A 571 -38.19 34.44 -67.80
CA ALA A 571 -38.20 35.73 -67.11
C ALA A 571 -38.00 35.58 -65.58
N LYS A 572 -38.84 34.81 -64.88
CA LYS A 572 -38.74 34.64 -63.42
C LYS A 572 -37.49 33.84 -62.98
N GLY A 573 -36.94 33.01 -63.86
CA GLY A 573 -35.62 32.40 -63.69
C GLY A 573 -34.48 33.42 -63.80
N SER A 574 -34.54 34.32 -64.77
CA SER A 574 -33.54 35.39 -64.94
C SER A 574 -33.48 36.34 -63.74
N GLU A 575 -34.62 36.66 -63.12
CA GLU A 575 -34.70 37.42 -61.86
C GLU A 575 -33.90 36.76 -60.71
N MET A 576 -33.72 35.44 -60.74
CA MET A 576 -32.96 34.66 -59.75
C MET A 576 -31.59 34.19 -60.26
N ASN A 577 -31.12 34.70 -61.41
CA ASN A 577 -29.88 34.28 -62.10
C ASN A 577 -29.85 32.76 -62.42
N ILE A 578 -31.00 32.17 -62.75
CA ILE A 578 -31.13 30.76 -63.15
C ILE A 578 -31.16 30.68 -64.68
N VAL A 579 -30.20 29.94 -65.25
CA VAL A 579 -30.16 29.60 -66.68
C VAL A 579 -30.29 28.09 -66.81
N VAL A 580 -31.31 27.63 -67.55
CA VAL A 580 -31.57 26.20 -67.77
C VAL A 580 -31.26 25.85 -69.23
N GLU A 581 -30.34 24.91 -69.43
CA GLU A 581 -30.00 24.47 -70.79
C GLU A 581 -31.23 23.91 -71.51
N GLY A 582 -31.38 24.27 -72.79
CA GLY A 582 -32.48 23.82 -73.64
C GLY A 582 -33.73 24.69 -73.55
N MET A 583 -33.95 25.46 -72.47
CA MET A 583 -35.15 26.30 -72.30
C MET A 583 -35.33 27.27 -73.47
N SER A 584 -34.33 28.10 -73.76
CA SER A 584 -34.36 29.06 -74.87
C SER A 584 -34.43 28.38 -76.25
N LYS A 585 -33.91 27.16 -76.39
CA LYS A 585 -34.03 26.34 -77.62
C LYS A 585 -35.49 25.91 -77.84
N LEU A 586 -36.21 25.49 -76.77
CA LEU A 586 -37.63 25.15 -76.84
C LEU A 586 -38.53 26.39 -77.01
N ILE A 587 -38.16 27.53 -76.44
CA ILE A 587 -38.86 28.82 -76.68
C ILE A 587 -38.76 29.21 -78.16
N GLN A 588 -37.59 29.07 -78.79
CA GLN A 588 -37.45 29.28 -80.23
C GLN A 588 -38.28 28.28 -81.05
N ARG A 589 -38.27 26.98 -80.69
CA ARG A 589 -39.05 25.91 -81.36
C ARG A 589 -40.58 26.09 -81.24
N SER A 590 -41.06 26.75 -80.19
CA SER A 590 -42.50 26.92 -79.90
C SER A 590 -43.08 28.27 -80.35
N ARG A 591 -42.24 29.17 -80.89
CA ARG A 591 -42.66 30.50 -81.36
C ARG A 591 -43.62 30.41 -82.56
N PRO A 592 -44.79 31.07 -82.53
CA PRO A 592 -45.74 31.02 -83.65
C PRO A 592 -45.29 31.85 -84.86
N GLU A 593 -45.57 31.36 -86.06
CA GLU A 593 -45.36 32.09 -87.32
C GLU A 593 -46.47 33.14 -87.53
N SER A 594 -46.09 34.38 -87.80
CA SER A 594 -47.01 35.48 -88.13
C SER A 594 -47.09 35.69 -89.64
N SER A 595 -48.31 35.85 -90.18
CA SER A 595 -48.57 35.97 -91.61
C SER A 595 -47.84 37.15 -92.30
N GLU A 596 -47.02 36.83 -93.31
CA GLU A 596 -46.41 37.84 -94.20
C GLU A 596 -47.45 38.53 -95.09
N THR A 597 -47.14 39.77 -95.51
CA THR A 597 -47.89 40.49 -96.56
C THR A 597 -47.00 40.73 -97.79
N ASN A 598 -47.20 39.88 -98.80
CA ASN A 598 -46.78 40.06 -100.20
C ASN A 598 -47.37 41.38 -100.80
N PRO A 599 -46.85 41.97 -101.91
CA PRO A 599 -46.79 41.27 -103.20
C PRO A 599 -45.68 41.63 -104.24
N ASN A 600 -45.16 40.57 -104.86
CA ASN A 600 -45.13 40.28 -106.31
C ASN A 600 -45.12 41.43 -107.37
N GLY A 601 -44.18 41.35 -108.33
CA GLY A 601 -44.05 42.24 -109.49
C GLY A 601 -42.71 42.06 -110.23
N ASN A 602 -42.34 40.87 -110.74
CA ASN A 602 -42.92 40.11 -111.88
C ASN A 602 -42.51 40.68 -113.26
N VAL A 603 -42.48 39.82 -114.29
CA VAL A 603 -42.03 40.02 -115.70
C VAL A 603 -40.50 39.87 -115.92
N ARG A 604 -39.97 39.12 -116.92
CA ARG A 604 -40.51 38.04 -117.80
C ARG A 604 -39.40 37.38 -118.66
N GLU A 605 -39.59 36.09 -118.99
CA GLU A 605 -39.01 35.32 -120.12
C GLU A 605 -37.49 34.98 -120.21
N THR A 606 -37.23 33.94 -121.01
CA THR A 606 -35.94 33.30 -121.39
C THR A 606 -35.13 32.54 -120.33
N THR A 607 -35.00 31.24 -120.62
CA THR A 607 -34.23 30.16 -120.00
C THR A 607 -32.79 30.46 -119.54
N PRO A 608 -32.43 30.05 -118.30
CA PRO A 608 -31.06 29.74 -117.91
C PRO A 608 -30.89 28.28 -117.46
N VAL A 609 -30.16 27.49 -118.25
CA VAL A 609 -29.42 26.26 -117.89
C VAL A 609 -28.12 26.41 -118.70
N PRO A 610 -26.93 26.43 -118.07
CA PRO A 610 -26.40 25.37 -117.21
C PRO A 610 -26.23 25.81 -115.74
N SER A 611 -26.04 24.98 -114.70
CA SER A 611 -25.46 23.61 -114.56
C SER A 611 -23.94 23.51 -114.74
N GLU A 612 -23.38 22.39 -114.27
CA GLU A 612 -21.99 21.94 -114.49
C GLU A 612 -20.84 22.75 -113.83
N ASN A 613 -19.99 22.05 -113.06
CA ASN A 613 -18.60 21.67 -113.39
C ASN A 613 -17.72 22.67 -114.21
N PRO A 614 -16.37 22.66 -114.07
CA PRO A 614 -15.59 21.41 -113.91
C PRO A 614 -14.27 21.44 -113.08
N GLU A 615 -13.73 20.23 -112.96
CA GLU A 615 -12.31 19.79 -113.10
C GLU A 615 -11.58 20.41 -114.34
N PRO A 616 -10.35 20.00 -114.81
CA PRO A 616 -9.47 18.89 -114.37
C PRO A 616 -7.95 19.19 -114.25
N SER A 617 -7.26 18.22 -113.62
CA SER A 617 -5.92 17.62 -113.96
C SER A 617 -4.66 18.52 -114.11
N ILE A 618 -3.40 18.03 -114.15
CA ILE A 618 -2.73 16.69 -114.24
C ILE A 618 -1.36 16.78 -113.48
N THR A 619 -0.53 15.77 -113.13
CA THR A 619 -0.47 14.29 -113.28
C THR A 619 0.40 13.70 -112.11
N GLU A 620 0.30 12.38 -111.82
CA GLU A 620 1.35 11.45 -111.30
C GLU A 620 2.12 11.78 -109.97
N GLU A 621 2.65 10.82 -109.18
CA GLU A 621 2.91 9.37 -109.35
C GLU A 621 2.86 8.59 -107.98
N VAL A 622 2.44 7.30 -107.99
CA VAL A 622 2.97 6.09 -107.27
C VAL A 622 3.50 6.18 -105.79
N THR A 623 3.27 5.29 -104.79
CA THR A 623 2.33 4.19 -104.35
C THR A 623 2.67 3.86 -102.83
N GLU A 624 2.35 2.78 -102.06
CA GLU A 624 1.62 1.49 -102.20
C GLU A 624 1.15 0.88 -100.82
N THR A 625 -0.13 0.47 -100.73
CA THR A 625 -0.76 -0.73 -100.07
C THR A 625 -0.43 -1.32 -98.66
N ALA A 626 -1.47 -1.37 -97.79
CA ALA A 626 -2.19 -2.56 -97.23
C ALA A 626 -1.53 -3.58 -96.23
N PRO A 627 -2.30 -4.45 -95.49
CA PRO A 627 -3.62 -4.36 -94.78
C PRO A 627 -3.54 -5.03 -93.33
N ASP A 628 -4.50 -5.66 -92.60
CA ASP A 628 -5.98 -5.84 -92.53
C ASP A 628 -6.44 -6.41 -91.13
N ILE A 629 -7.74 -6.30 -90.74
CA ILE A 629 -8.55 -7.16 -89.78
C ILE A 629 -8.05 -7.29 -88.28
N SER A 630 -8.77 -7.59 -87.16
CA SER A 630 -10.16 -7.85 -86.64
C SER A 630 -10.26 -7.24 -85.19
N GLU A 631 -11.35 -7.08 -84.42
CA GLU A 631 -12.75 -7.58 -84.30
C GLU A 631 -13.03 -8.68 -83.21
N LEU A 632 -14.19 -8.59 -82.51
CA LEU A 632 -14.89 -9.49 -81.53
C LEU A 632 -14.70 -9.36 -79.97
N ASP A 633 -15.83 -8.98 -79.31
CA ASP A 633 -16.52 -9.53 -78.10
C ASP A 633 -15.79 -9.80 -76.74
N GLU A 634 -16.43 -10.08 -75.57
CA GLU A 634 -17.83 -10.37 -75.14
C GLU A 634 -18.11 -9.86 -73.68
N ASN A 635 -19.29 -10.12 -73.10
CA ASN A 635 -19.72 -9.77 -71.72
C ASN A 635 -19.18 -10.70 -70.61
N LEU A 636 -19.33 -10.30 -69.33
CA LEU A 636 -20.09 -11.06 -68.29
C LEU A 636 -20.09 -10.39 -66.89
N ASN A 637 -21.12 -10.72 -66.10
CA ASN A 637 -21.28 -10.41 -64.66
C ASN A 637 -21.50 -11.76 -63.93
N PRO A 638 -21.01 -11.99 -62.70
CA PRO A 638 -21.97 -12.27 -61.62
C PRO A 638 -21.53 -11.92 -60.17
N SER A 639 -22.47 -12.17 -59.24
CA SER A 639 -22.47 -11.90 -57.79
C SER A 639 -21.72 -12.91 -56.90
N ASP A 640 -21.61 -12.55 -55.60
CA ASP A 640 -21.53 -13.42 -54.40
C ASP A 640 -20.31 -14.38 -54.26
N GLN A 641 -19.59 -14.47 -53.13
CA GLN A 641 -20.11 -14.93 -51.83
C GLN A 641 -19.24 -14.58 -50.60
N LYS A 642 -19.93 -14.54 -49.46
CA LYS A 642 -19.50 -14.75 -48.05
C LYS A 642 -18.15 -15.47 -47.82
N ALA A 643 -17.33 -14.99 -46.87
CA ALA A 643 -17.29 -15.52 -45.48
C ALA A 643 -16.14 -14.94 -44.60
N LYS A 644 -16.46 -14.74 -43.30
CA LYS A 644 -15.74 -15.13 -42.04
C LYS A 644 -14.18 -15.16 -41.99
N SER A 645 -13.52 -14.77 -40.90
CA SER A 645 -13.99 -14.33 -39.57
C SER A 645 -12.86 -13.72 -38.70
N SER A 646 -13.26 -13.22 -37.51
CA SER A 646 -12.52 -13.22 -36.24
C SER A 646 -11.19 -12.47 -36.14
N GLY A 647 -11.23 -11.28 -35.53
CA GLY A 647 -10.12 -10.71 -34.77
C GLY A 647 -10.59 -10.37 -33.33
N PRO A 648 -9.81 -10.70 -32.28
CA PRO A 648 -10.14 -10.33 -30.90
C PRO A 648 -9.56 -8.96 -30.49
N LYS A 649 -10.11 -8.43 -29.39
CA LYS A 649 -9.54 -7.37 -28.52
C LYS A 649 -8.38 -7.98 -27.65
N PRO A 650 -7.53 -7.22 -26.91
CA PRO A 650 -7.92 -6.05 -26.10
C PRO A 650 -6.84 -4.94 -25.81
N GLU A 651 -7.15 -4.08 -24.82
CA GLU A 651 -6.30 -3.15 -24.01
C GLU A 651 -5.38 -2.11 -24.75
N GLN A 652 -5.09 -0.87 -24.29
CA GLN A 652 -4.90 -0.23 -22.96
C GLN A 652 -3.55 -0.58 -22.27
N GLN A 653 -2.82 0.31 -21.56
CA GLN A 653 -3.05 1.71 -21.14
C GLN A 653 -1.71 2.41 -20.79
N GLY A 654 -1.70 3.75 -20.67
CA GLY A 654 -0.64 4.54 -20.00
C GLY A 654 0.60 4.91 -20.85
N ASP A 655 1.37 5.95 -20.52
CA ASP A 655 1.11 7.05 -19.56
C ASP A 655 1.87 8.35 -19.96
N THR A 656 1.70 9.44 -19.20
CA THR A 656 2.10 10.82 -19.58
C THR A 656 3.08 11.50 -18.62
N THR A 657 3.90 12.41 -19.14
CA THR A 657 4.68 13.41 -18.38
C THR A 657 4.56 14.81 -19.00
N SER A 658 4.82 15.86 -18.22
CA SER A 658 4.46 17.26 -18.50
C SER A 658 5.66 18.23 -18.47
N ALA A 659 5.53 19.43 -19.07
CA ALA A 659 6.55 20.48 -19.07
C ALA A 659 5.98 21.92 -19.17
N ASP A 660 6.80 22.91 -18.79
CA ASP A 660 6.43 24.28 -18.38
C ASP A 660 5.83 25.26 -19.43
N PRO A 661 5.03 26.27 -19.00
CA PRO A 661 4.33 27.21 -19.87
C PRO A 661 5.16 28.47 -20.25
N SER A 662 6.49 28.36 -20.44
CA SER A 662 7.36 29.49 -20.79
C SER A 662 7.84 29.53 -22.25
N ALA A 663 7.66 28.45 -23.03
CA ALA A 663 8.19 28.33 -24.39
C ALA A 663 7.27 28.90 -25.50
N LEU A 664 6.02 29.26 -25.16
CA LEU A 664 4.92 29.46 -26.11
C LEU A 664 4.99 30.70 -27.02
N ALA A 665 5.99 31.56 -26.87
CA ALA A 665 6.09 32.83 -27.61
C ALA A 665 6.98 32.79 -28.88
N TYR A 666 7.72 31.71 -29.14
CA TYR A 666 8.76 31.67 -30.20
C TYR A 666 8.71 30.47 -31.16
N TRP A 667 7.73 29.57 -31.04
CA TRP A 667 7.59 28.35 -31.86
C TRP A 667 6.39 28.40 -32.83
N VAL A 668 6.12 29.57 -33.41
CA VAL A 668 4.98 29.79 -34.34
C VAL A 668 5.31 29.36 -35.78
N ASP A 669 6.59 29.19 -36.13
CA ASP A 669 7.03 28.71 -37.45
C ASP A 669 7.75 27.35 -37.37
N MET A 670 7.54 26.52 -38.39
CA MET A 670 8.19 25.22 -38.61
C MET A 670 7.94 24.10 -37.57
N ALA A 671 6.67 23.76 -37.33
CA ALA A 671 6.26 22.40 -36.95
C ALA A 671 5.28 21.84 -38.01
N ALA A 672 5.73 20.87 -38.81
CA ALA A 672 4.86 20.23 -39.80
C ALA A 672 3.77 19.41 -39.09
N THR A 673 2.50 19.65 -39.39
CA THR A 673 1.41 19.00 -38.67
C THR A 673 1.27 17.53 -39.04
N TRP A 674 0.61 16.73 -38.21
CA TRP A 674 0.28 15.34 -38.55
C TRP A 674 -0.52 15.22 -39.86
N ALA A 675 -1.33 16.23 -40.21
CA ALA A 675 -2.03 16.29 -41.49
C ALA A 675 -1.09 16.54 -42.68
N ASP A 676 -0.02 17.33 -42.49
CA ASP A 676 1.02 17.53 -43.50
C ASP A 676 1.89 16.29 -43.68
N ILE A 677 2.19 15.58 -42.60
CA ILE A 677 2.88 14.28 -42.63
C ILE A 677 1.99 13.24 -43.35
N GLN A 678 0.69 13.17 -43.05
CA GLN A 678 -0.23 12.27 -43.77
C GLN A 678 -0.40 12.66 -45.25
N ARG A 679 -0.38 13.95 -45.59
CA ARG A 679 -0.29 14.40 -47.00
C ARG A 679 1.01 13.95 -47.65
N LEU A 680 2.16 14.22 -47.03
CA LEU A 680 3.48 13.80 -47.53
C LEU A 680 3.55 12.29 -47.72
N VAL A 681 3.02 11.46 -46.81
CA VAL A 681 2.95 10.00 -46.97
C VAL A 681 2.02 9.60 -48.11
N SER A 682 0.85 10.24 -48.24
CA SER A 682 -0.11 9.96 -49.33
C SER A 682 0.46 10.35 -50.70
N ASP A 683 1.11 11.50 -50.80
CA ASP A 683 1.75 11.98 -52.02
C ASP A 683 3.04 11.20 -52.32
N LEU A 684 3.79 10.73 -51.31
CA LEU A 684 4.92 9.82 -51.50
C LEU A 684 4.45 8.46 -52.04
N GLN A 685 3.36 7.89 -51.52
CA GLN A 685 2.72 6.70 -52.10
C GLN A 685 2.29 6.96 -53.55
N ARG A 686 1.65 8.11 -53.82
CA ARG A 686 1.19 8.51 -55.15
C ARG A 686 2.34 8.69 -56.15
N VAL A 687 3.49 9.21 -55.69
CA VAL A 687 4.72 9.34 -56.47
C VAL A 687 5.39 7.98 -56.68
N GLN A 688 5.45 7.09 -55.66
CA GLN A 688 6.00 5.74 -55.82
C GLN A 688 5.16 4.84 -56.73
N LEU A 689 3.83 5.05 -56.78
CA LEU A 689 2.92 4.40 -57.73
C LEU A 689 3.03 4.95 -59.16
N SER A 690 3.70 6.10 -59.37
CA SER A 690 3.95 6.64 -60.71
C SER A 690 5.22 6.03 -61.32
N GLN A 691 5.10 5.43 -62.52
CA GLN A 691 6.24 4.81 -63.16
C GLN A 691 7.21 5.84 -63.76
N SER A 692 8.32 6.05 -63.05
CA SER A 692 9.64 6.42 -63.56
C SER A 692 9.75 7.62 -64.51
N SER A 693 10.02 8.80 -63.93
CA SER A 693 11.24 9.54 -64.30
C SER A 693 11.74 10.35 -63.09
N LYS A 694 13.06 10.62 -63.04
CA LYS A 694 13.73 11.36 -61.94
C LYS A 694 13.67 10.72 -60.54
N LYS A 695 14.18 9.49 -60.38
CA LYS A 695 14.90 9.18 -59.13
C LYS A 695 16.24 9.91 -59.15
N LEU A 696 16.59 10.61 -58.08
CA LEU A 696 18.00 10.95 -57.81
C LEU A 696 18.75 9.63 -57.55
N SER A 697 19.97 9.50 -58.08
CA SER A 697 20.85 8.42 -57.67
C SER A 697 21.32 8.64 -56.23
N GLU A 698 21.67 7.56 -55.54
CA GLU A 698 22.23 7.60 -54.19
C GLU A 698 23.45 8.52 -54.11
N ALA A 699 24.34 8.44 -55.10
CA ALA A 699 25.49 9.33 -55.26
C ALA A 699 25.08 10.83 -55.34
N ASN A 700 24.03 11.19 -56.08
CA ASN A 700 23.57 12.58 -56.17
C ASN A 700 22.95 13.04 -54.84
N CYS A 701 22.26 12.16 -54.11
CA CYS A 701 21.76 12.47 -52.76
C CYS A 701 22.92 12.73 -51.79
N VAL A 702 23.95 11.87 -51.80
CA VAL A 702 25.17 12.03 -50.98
C VAL A 702 25.92 13.32 -51.34
N GLU A 703 26.02 13.68 -52.63
CA GLU A 703 26.65 14.95 -53.05
C GLU A 703 25.86 16.18 -52.56
N VAL A 704 24.52 16.14 -52.63
CA VAL A 704 23.66 17.22 -52.12
C VAL A 704 23.79 17.37 -50.60
N VAL A 705 23.73 16.28 -49.85
CA VAL A 705 23.92 16.31 -48.38
C VAL A 705 25.33 16.81 -48.03
N SER A 706 26.36 16.34 -48.72
CA SER A 706 27.75 16.80 -48.54
C SER A 706 27.90 18.31 -48.79
N LYS A 707 27.23 18.85 -49.82
CA LYS A 707 27.21 20.31 -50.11
C LYS A 707 26.40 21.12 -49.12
N LEU A 708 25.40 20.54 -48.44
CA LEU A 708 24.65 21.18 -47.37
C LEU A 708 25.46 21.22 -46.06
N ILE A 709 26.22 20.16 -45.76
CA ILE A 709 27.19 20.10 -44.66
C ILE A 709 28.33 21.11 -44.89
N GLN A 710 28.93 21.16 -46.10
CA GLN A 710 29.97 22.13 -46.47
C GLN A 710 29.51 23.60 -46.38
N ARG A 711 28.20 23.87 -46.45
CA ARG A 711 27.61 25.21 -46.27
C ARG A 711 27.13 25.48 -44.84
N SER A 712 27.38 24.56 -43.91
CA SER A 712 26.94 24.61 -42.51
C SER A 712 25.43 24.75 -42.33
N LEU A 713 24.63 24.33 -43.33
CA LEU A 713 23.17 24.46 -43.32
C LEU A 713 22.48 23.31 -42.59
N ILE A 714 23.13 22.16 -42.45
CA ILE A 714 22.64 20.99 -41.71
C ILE A 714 23.81 20.39 -40.93
N ASN A 715 23.60 20.12 -39.64
CA ASN A 715 24.56 19.44 -38.77
C ASN A 715 24.09 18.00 -38.49
N VAL A 716 24.78 17.04 -39.10
CA VAL A 716 24.44 15.60 -39.10
C VAL A 716 25.70 14.79 -38.86
N VAL A 717 25.55 13.73 -38.06
CA VAL A 717 26.57 12.75 -37.71
C VAL A 717 26.38 11.52 -38.60
N PHE A 718 27.48 10.90 -39.05
CA PHE A 718 27.46 9.66 -39.80
C PHE A 718 27.37 8.46 -38.85
N THR A 719 26.63 7.42 -39.23
CA THR A 719 26.84 6.08 -38.66
C THR A 719 28.12 5.46 -39.22
N ARG A 720 28.70 4.50 -38.49
CA ARG A 720 30.01 3.90 -38.82
C ARG A 720 29.96 3.07 -40.12
N ASP A 721 28.78 2.61 -40.51
CA ASP A 721 28.51 1.93 -41.77
C ASP A 721 28.39 2.90 -42.97
N GLY A 722 28.38 4.22 -42.73
CA GLY A 722 28.27 5.26 -43.77
C GLY A 722 26.92 5.38 -44.47
N HIS A 723 25.98 4.47 -44.22
CA HIS A 723 24.68 4.39 -44.90
C HIS A 723 23.59 5.33 -44.34
N SER A 724 23.76 5.93 -43.16
CA SER A 724 22.75 6.82 -42.56
C SER A 724 23.33 8.07 -41.89
N TYR A 725 22.52 9.13 -41.89
CA TYR A 725 22.84 10.44 -41.33
C TYR A 725 21.89 10.73 -40.17
N ILE A 726 22.42 10.92 -38.96
CA ILE A 726 21.64 11.17 -37.74
C ILE A 726 21.80 12.64 -37.34
N THR A 727 20.69 13.37 -37.16
CA THR A 727 20.75 14.76 -36.70
C THR A 727 21.17 14.82 -35.22
N GLN A 728 21.92 15.86 -34.81
CA GLN A 728 22.38 15.97 -33.42
C GLN A 728 21.24 15.92 -32.39
N LYS A 729 20.07 16.50 -32.71
CA LYS A 729 18.88 16.45 -31.84
C LYS A 729 18.33 15.03 -31.69
N HIS A 730 18.30 14.24 -32.77
CA HIS A 730 17.87 12.84 -32.71
C HIS A 730 18.89 11.98 -31.95
N LEU A 731 20.19 12.18 -32.19
CA LEU A 731 21.25 11.49 -31.46
C LEU A 731 21.18 11.76 -29.95
N ALA A 732 20.88 13.00 -29.53
CA ALA A 732 20.66 13.34 -28.12
C ALA A 732 19.42 12.69 -27.51
N THR A 733 18.39 12.38 -28.31
CA THR A 733 17.24 11.58 -27.87
C THR A 733 17.60 10.10 -27.76
N GLU A 734 18.30 9.52 -28.74
CA GLU A 734 18.68 8.10 -28.69
C GLU A 734 19.70 7.79 -27.58
N VAL A 735 20.70 8.66 -27.36
CA VAL A 735 21.65 8.52 -26.23
C VAL A 735 20.91 8.56 -24.88
N ARG A 736 19.84 9.36 -24.75
CA ARG A 736 18.98 9.37 -23.55
C ARG A 736 18.17 8.08 -23.44
N ASN A 737 17.51 7.66 -24.52
CA ASN A 737 16.68 6.46 -24.56
C ASN A 737 17.49 5.20 -24.19
N GLU A 738 18.67 5.04 -24.78
CA GLU A 738 19.55 3.89 -24.55
C GLU A 738 20.09 3.86 -23.11
N CYS A 739 20.43 5.03 -22.54
CA CYS A 739 20.82 5.13 -21.13
C CYS A 739 19.70 4.70 -20.17
N VAL A 740 18.43 5.00 -20.49
CA VAL A 740 17.27 4.57 -19.71
C VAL A 740 16.96 3.08 -19.94
N ALA A 741 17.05 2.59 -21.18
CA ALA A 741 16.84 1.19 -21.53
C ALA A 741 17.84 0.24 -20.85
N LEU A 742 19.07 0.68 -20.63
CA LEU A 742 20.11 -0.02 -19.86
C LEU A 742 19.97 0.14 -18.33
N GLY A 743 18.84 0.66 -17.83
CA GLY A 743 18.56 0.78 -16.40
C GLY A 743 19.22 1.98 -15.72
N GLY A 744 19.59 3.02 -16.48
CA GLY A 744 20.11 4.29 -15.95
C GLY A 744 21.62 4.33 -15.70
N ARG A 745 22.37 3.28 -16.02
CA ARG A 745 23.84 3.27 -16.12
C ARG A 745 24.24 2.71 -17.49
N ALA A 746 24.95 3.50 -18.29
CA ALA A 746 25.42 3.08 -19.62
C ALA A 746 26.83 3.60 -19.92
N PRO A 747 27.82 2.72 -20.19
CA PRO A 747 29.13 3.15 -20.67
C PRO A 747 29.01 3.72 -22.09
N LEU A 748 29.70 4.83 -22.37
CA LEU A 748 29.55 5.54 -23.66
C LEU A 748 30.01 4.70 -24.87
N THR A 749 30.86 3.69 -24.64
CA THR A 749 31.25 2.67 -25.63
C THR A 749 30.09 1.82 -26.12
N ASP A 750 29.14 1.51 -25.24
CA ASP A 750 28.09 0.53 -25.52
C ASP A 750 26.89 1.26 -26.16
N ILE A 751 26.64 2.50 -25.76
CA ILE A 751 25.78 3.42 -26.52
C ILE A 751 26.34 3.64 -27.94
N ALA A 752 27.66 3.85 -28.08
CA ALA A 752 28.29 4.05 -29.39
C ALA A 752 28.24 2.80 -30.29
N THR A 753 28.32 1.59 -29.73
CA THR A 753 28.14 0.36 -30.53
C THR A 753 26.67 0.05 -30.83
N SER A 754 25.76 0.26 -29.88
CA SER A 754 24.31 0.04 -30.08
C SER A 754 23.71 0.99 -31.13
N LEU A 755 24.01 2.29 -31.02
CA LEU A 755 23.57 3.30 -32.00
C LEU A 755 24.40 3.29 -33.31
N ASN A 756 25.48 2.51 -33.34
CA ASN A 756 26.49 2.45 -34.41
C ASN A 756 26.99 3.83 -34.89
N VAL A 757 27.41 4.67 -33.94
CA VAL A 757 27.96 6.02 -34.14
C VAL A 757 29.36 6.09 -33.52
N ASP A 758 30.27 6.89 -34.08
CA ASP A 758 31.61 7.02 -33.50
C ASP A 758 31.60 7.70 -32.11
N LEU A 759 32.39 7.15 -31.20
CA LEU A 759 32.41 7.47 -29.78
C LEU A 759 32.59 8.98 -29.51
N GLU A 760 33.44 9.67 -30.26
CA GLU A 760 33.69 11.12 -30.08
C GLU A 760 32.40 11.96 -30.26
N HIS A 761 31.45 11.52 -31.09
CA HIS A 761 30.16 12.18 -31.24
C HIS A 761 29.20 11.85 -30.08
N VAL A 762 29.23 10.62 -29.57
CA VAL A 762 28.43 10.20 -28.41
C VAL A 762 28.92 10.88 -27.13
N GLU A 763 30.23 10.91 -26.90
CA GLU A 763 30.86 11.63 -25.78
C GLU A 763 30.52 13.12 -25.78
N ARG A 764 30.59 13.78 -26.93
CA ARG A 764 30.30 15.22 -27.06
C ARG A 764 28.82 15.53 -26.81
N ILE A 765 27.91 14.67 -27.29
CA ILE A 765 26.47 14.79 -27.03
C ILE A 765 26.15 14.47 -25.56
N ALA A 766 26.81 13.49 -24.96
CA ALA A 766 26.65 13.17 -23.54
C ALA A 766 27.14 14.34 -22.66
N GLN A 767 28.32 14.91 -22.94
CA GLN A 767 28.83 16.12 -22.26
C GLN A 767 27.87 17.30 -22.41
N GLN A 768 27.24 17.47 -23.57
CA GLN A 768 26.19 18.48 -23.77
C GLN A 768 24.94 18.17 -22.93
N LEU A 769 24.46 16.92 -22.92
CA LEU A 769 23.30 16.51 -22.11
C LEU A 769 23.50 16.77 -20.62
N ALA A 770 24.68 16.47 -20.08
CA ALA A 770 25.06 16.71 -18.68
C ALA A 770 25.38 18.19 -18.35
N ALA A 771 25.56 19.04 -19.36
CA ALA A 771 25.69 20.49 -19.20
C ALA A 771 24.35 21.24 -19.34
N GLU A 772 23.40 20.68 -20.11
CA GLU A 772 22.07 21.25 -20.37
C GLU A 772 20.99 20.77 -19.38
N ASN A 773 21.10 19.54 -18.85
CA ASN A 773 20.05 18.93 -18.02
C ASN A 773 20.62 18.39 -16.71
N THR A 774 19.95 18.67 -15.58
CA THR A 774 20.29 18.10 -14.26
C THR A 774 20.00 16.61 -14.13
N GLU A 775 19.26 16.03 -15.08
CA GLU A 775 18.81 14.63 -15.10
C GLU A 775 19.92 13.61 -15.39
N PHE A 776 21.07 14.04 -15.94
CA PHE A 776 22.14 13.15 -16.38
C PHE A 776 23.52 13.61 -15.90
N LYS A 777 24.32 12.67 -15.41
CA LYS A 777 25.68 12.89 -14.89
C LYS A 777 26.67 11.98 -15.59
N ILE A 778 27.92 12.43 -15.75
CA ILE A 778 28.99 11.66 -16.40
C ILE A 778 30.14 11.49 -15.42
N SER A 779 30.63 10.26 -15.28
CA SER A 779 31.79 9.93 -14.47
C SER A 779 32.53 8.75 -15.10
N GLY A 780 33.85 8.87 -15.25
CA GLY A 780 34.71 7.78 -15.73
C GLY A 780 34.48 7.29 -17.17
N GLY A 781 33.73 8.01 -18.01
CA GLY A 781 33.32 7.54 -19.35
C GLY A 781 31.99 6.79 -19.37
N GLU A 782 31.27 6.77 -18.26
CA GLU A 782 29.90 6.24 -18.15
C GLU A 782 28.89 7.39 -17.95
N LEU A 783 27.69 7.21 -18.52
CA LEU A 783 26.53 8.08 -18.37
C LEU A 783 25.57 7.49 -17.33
N PHE A 784 25.10 8.34 -16.43
CA PHE A 784 24.19 7.98 -15.34
C PHE A 784 22.95 8.86 -15.36
N ALA A 785 21.77 8.25 -15.27
CA ALA A 785 20.52 8.96 -15.01
C ALA A 785 20.37 9.27 -13.51
N ASP A 786 19.77 10.41 -13.15
CA ASP A 786 19.57 10.79 -11.74
C ASP A 786 18.58 9.86 -11.01
N GLU A 787 17.70 9.15 -11.75
CA GLU A 787 16.90 8.04 -11.24
C GLU A 787 17.78 6.88 -10.74
N TYR A 788 18.86 6.54 -11.44
CA TYR A 788 19.81 5.51 -11.01
C TYR A 788 20.57 5.94 -9.75
N VAL A 789 20.98 7.22 -9.66
CA VAL A 789 21.59 7.79 -8.45
C VAL A 789 20.61 7.76 -7.27
N THR A 790 19.35 8.12 -7.50
CA THR A 790 18.27 8.06 -6.50
C THR A 790 18.01 6.63 -6.02
N ASN A 791 18.00 5.66 -6.94
CA ASN A 791 17.84 4.25 -6.62
C ASN A 791 19.06 3.68 -5.86
N LEU A 792 20.29 4.12 -6.16
CA LEU A 792 21.47 3.79 -5.35
C LEU A 792 21.40 4.42 -3.94
N GLN A 793 20.93 5.66 -3.80
CA GLN A 793 20.72 6.27 -2.47
C GLN A 793 19.66 5.53 -1.65
N ASN A 794 18.57 5.09 -2.28
CA ASN A 794 17.54 4.29 -1.62
C ASN A 794 18.05 2.89 -1.27
N GLY A 795 18.80 2.24 -2.16
CA GLY A 795 19.49 0.99 -1.88
C GLY A 795 20.48 1.10 -0.71
N LEU A 796 21.22 2.22 -0.61
CA LEU A 796 22.09 2.50 0.53
C LEU A 796 21.30 2.61 1.84
N ARG A 797 20.17 3.35 1.84
CA ARG A 797 19.28 3.47 3.00
C ARG A 797 18.77 2.09 3.46
N THR A 798 18.33 1.25 2.54
CA THR A 798 17.87 -0.13 2.86
C THR A 798 18.99 -0.98 3.44
N LEU A 799 20.16 -1.06 2.77
CA LEU A 799 21.31 -1.86 3.25
C LEU A 799 21.86 -1.37 4.60
N LEU A 800 21.72 -0.08 4.91
CA LEU A 800 22.08 0.50 6.20
C LEU A 800 21.00 0.29 7.27
N ALA A 801 19.72 0.20 6.90
CA ALA A 801 18.65 -0.19 7.83
C ALA A 801 18.71 -1.68 8.19
N GLU A 802 19.05 -2.54 7.22
CA GLU A 802 19.15 -4.00 7.41
C GLU A 802 20.41 -4.42 8.18
N HIS A 803 21.55 -3.76 7.95
CA HIS A 803 22.85 -4.15 8.53
C HIS A 803 23.44 -3.14 9.53
N GLY A 804 22.90 -1.92 9.64
CA GLY A 804 23.37 -0.86 10.56
C GLY A 804 24.71 -0.20 10.19
N CYS A 805 25.62 -0.94 9.57
CA CYS A 805 26.86 -0.41 9.00
C CYS A 805 27.24 -1.11 7.69
N GLN A 806 27.87 -0.38 6.78
CA GLN A 806 28.40 -0.89 5.50
C GLN A 806 29.76 -0.26 5.20
N THR A 807 30.67 -1.02 4.59
CA THR A 807 31.93 -0.46 4.06
C THR A 807 31.77 -0.08 2.59
N LEU A 808 32.43 0.98 2.13
CA LEU A 808 32.52 1.32 0.70
C LEU A 808 33.11 0.13 -0.07
N SER A 809 34.08 -0.58 0.51
CA SER A 809 34.61 -1.86 -0.02
C SER A 809 33.56 -2.97 -0.21
N SER A 810 32.49 -2.99 0.59
CA SER A 810 31.32 -3.89 0.43
C SER A 810 30.40 -3.37 -0.68
N LEU A 811 30.03 -2.09 -0.60
CA LEU A 811 29.11 -1.43 -1.53
C LEU A 811 29.64 -1.42 -2.98
N CYS A 812 30.94 -1.22 -3.18
CA CYS A 812 31.60 -1.30 -4.49
C CYS A 812 31.46 -2.70 -5.12
N LYS A 813 31.53 -3.77 -4.32
CA LYS A 813 31.32 -5.15 -4.79
C LYS A 813 29.84 -5.43 -5.07
N HIS A 814 28.95 -4.90 -4.25
CA HIS A 814 27.51 -5.13 -4.37
C HIS A 814 26.90 -4.44 -5.61
N TRP A 815 27.33 -3.21 -5.92
CA TRP A 815 26.86 -2.46 -7.10
C TRP A 815 27.78 -2.55 -8.32
N ASN A 816 28.93 -3.24 -8.22
CA ASN A 816 29.95 -3.33 -9.25
C ASN A 816 30.41 -1.93 -9.77
N LEU A 817 30.79 -1.07 -8.82
CA LEU A 817 31.26 0.31 -9.03
C LEU A 817 32.67 0.47 -8.43
N SER A 818 33.47 1.41 -8.95
CA SER A 818 34.75 1.76 -8.32
C SER A 818 34.54 2.66 -7.09
N GLN A 819 35.48 2.63 -6.14
CA GLN A 819 35.40 3.43 -4.90
C GLN A 819 35.43 4.95 -5.16
N GLU A 820 36.06 5.38 -6.26
CA GLU A 820 36.12 6.77 -6.69
C GLU A 820 34.82 7.23 -7.36
N LEU A 821 34.23 6.37 -8.19
CA LEU A 821 32.95 6.61 -8.86
C LEU A 821 31.77 6.54 -7.88
N LEU A 822 31.82 5.65 -6.87
CA LEU A 822 30.84 5.62 -5.78
C LEU A 822 30.92 6.87 -4.88
N ARG A 823 32.13 7.40 -4.62
CA ARG A 823 32.29 8.65 -3.86
C ARG A 823 31.69 9.84 -4.61
N SER A 824 32.09 10.03 -5.86
CA SER A 824 31.67 11.17 -6.70
C SER A 824 30.19 11.17 -7.09
N LEU A 825 29.59 10.00 -7.38
CA LEU A 825 28.16 9.93 -7.71
C LEU A 825 27.23 9.97 -6.50
N LEU A 826 27.65 9.40 -5.36
CA LEU A 826 26.77 9.18 -4.21
C LEU A 826 27.14 10.05 -3.01
N LEU A 827 28.35 9.97 -2.47
CA LEU A 827 28.70 10.64 -1.20
C LEU A 827 28.67 12.17 -1.34
N ASP A 828 29.22 12.70 -2.44
CA ASP A 828 29.24 14.15 -2.74
C ASP A 828 27.85 14.72 -3.10
N HIS A 829 26.83 13.84 -3.15
CA HIS A 829 25.44 14.15 -3.52
C HIS A 829 24.40 13.62 -2.51
N LEU A 830 24.83 13.22 -1.31
CA LEU A 830 23.90 12.85 -0.23
C LEU A 830 23.09 14.08 0.22
N PRO A 831 21.74 14.00 0.27
CA PRO A 831 20.92 15.08 0.82
C PRO A 831 21.14 15.22 2.34
N ALA A 832 20.96 16.44 2.86
CA ALA A 832 21.25 16.78 4.26
C ALA A 832 20.47 15.96 5.30
N ASP A 833 19.35 15.32 4.90
CA ASP A 833 18.53 14.45 5.75
C ASP A 833 19.13 13.04 5.97
N PHE A 834 20.29 12.73 5.37
CA PHE A 834 20.94 11.43 5.52
C PHE A 834 21.63 11.27 6.89
N SER A 835 20.99 10.53 7.80
CA SER A 835 21.47 10.25 9.17
C SER A 835 22.63 9.24 9.28
N GLY A 836 23.36 9.00 8.19
CA GLY A 836 24.50 8.08 8.13
C GLY A 836 25.84 8.78 8.35
N VAL A 837 26.57 8.38 9.39
CA VAL A 837 27.89 8.92 9.73
C VAL A 837 28.98 8.16 8.97
N ILE A 838 29.72 8.88 8.12
CA ILE A 838 30.80 8.33 7.29
C ILE A 838 32.15 8.53 7.99
N GLU A 839 32.94 7.46 8.13
CA GLU A 839 34.30 7.52 8.70
C GLU A 839 35.25 6.59 7.95
N GLY A 840 36.18 7.17 7.16
CA GLY A 840 37.19 6.44 6.40
C GLY A 840 36.61 5.62 5.24
N ASP A 841 36.43 4.31 5.46
CA ASP A 841 35.79 3.39 4.51
C ASP A 841 34.42 2.90 4.97
N THR A 842 33.93 3.29 6.16
CA THR A 842 32.70 2.74 6.75
C THR A 842 31.63 3.81 6.95
N ILE A 843 30.38 3.46 6.63
CA ILE A 843 29.17 4.25 6.89
C ILE A 843 28.38 3.54 7.98
N PHE A 844 27.99 4.28 9.02
CA PHE A 844 27.20 3.79 10.16
C PHE A 844 25.88 4.55 10.25
N THR A 845 24.76 3.91 10.56
CA THR A 845 23.56 4.66 10.95
C THR A 845 23.70 5.21 12.37
N GLN A 846 23.07 6.36 12.63
CA GLN A 846 22.99 6.89 13.99
C GLN A 846 22.32 5.89 14.95
N GLU A 847 21.27 5.20 14.52
CA GLU A 847 20.58 4.15 15.29
C GLU A 847 21.52 2.98 15.66
N TYR A 848 22.38 2.53 14.74
CA TYR A 848 23.38 1.49 15.02
C TYR A 848 24.43 1.98 16.02
N LEU A 849 24.89 3.23 15.90
CA LEU A 849 25.84 3.82 16.86
C LEU A 849 25.21 3.96 18.25
N ASP A 850 23.96 4.40 18.35
CA ASP A 850 23.25 4.52 19.63
C ASP A 850 22.89 3.15 20.22
N ALA A 851 22.55 2.16 19.40
CA ALA A 851 22.40 0.76 19.86
C ALA A 851 23.71 0.20 20.42
N HIS A 852 24.86 0.49 19.79
CA HIS A 852 26.17 0.05 20.30
C HIS A 852 26.69 0.89 21.47
N LYS A 853 26.30 2.17 21.59
CA LYS A 853 26.45 2.97 22.82
C LYS A 853 25.63 2.38 23.96
N ASN A 854 24.38 1.96 23.70
CA ASN A 854 23.52 1.30 24.68
C ASN A 854 24.08 -0.06 25.10
N LEU A 855 24.64 -0.85 24.15
CA LEU A 855 25.36 -2.09 24.43
C LEU A 855 26.63 -1.85 25.27
N LEU A 856 27.42 -0.81 24.94
CA LEU A 856 28.57 -0.41 25.74
C LEU A 856 28.16 -0.03 27.17
N ARG A 857 27.09 0.78 27.35
CA ARG A 857 26.53 1.09 28.68
C ARG A 857 26.13 -0.17 29.44
N ALA A 858 25.40 -1.08 28.79
CA ALA A 858 24.98 -2.35 29.39
C ALA A 858 26.17 -3.22 29.81
N ILE A 859 27.22 -3.30 28.99
CA ILE A 859 28.46 -4.02 29.32
C ILE A 859 29.20 -3.36 30.48
N LEU A 860 29.40 -2.03 30.46
CA LEU A 860 30.10 -1.29 31.53
C LEU A 860 29.38 -1.35 32.88
N SER A 861 28.05 -1.47 32.88
CA SER A 861 27.23 -1.66 34.09
C SER A 861 27.12 -3.12 34.54
N ALA A 862 27.28 -4.10 33.63
CA ALA A 862 27.24 -5.53 33.96
C ALA A 862 28.59 -6.11 34.40
N ILE A 863 29.70 -5.43 34.10
CA ILE A 863 31.04 -5.84 34.55
C ILE A 863 31.16 -5.57 36.06
N THR A 864 31.56 -6.59 36.83
CA THR A 864 31.72 -6.55 38.31
C THR A 864 33.16 -6.78 38.78
N LYS A 865 34.11 -6.91 37.86
CA LYS A 865 35.55 -7.09 38.10
C LYS A 865 36.37 -6.17 37.19
N PRO A 866 37.66 -5.90 37.46
CA PRO A 866 38.50 -5.17 36.51
C PRO A 866 38.63 -5.92 35.19
N VAL A 867 38.27 -5.30 34.05
CA VAL A 867 38.33 -5.92 32.72
C VAL A 867 39.12 -5.03 31.74
N PRO A 868 40.07 -5.58 30.95
CA PRO A 868 40.79 -4.83 29.93
C PRO A 868 39.86 -4.21 28.88
N ILE A 869 40.09 -2.94 28.53
CA ILE A 869 39.33 -2.21 27.51
C ILE A 869 39.39 -2.91 26.15
N SER A 870 40.48 -3.59 25.82
CA SER A 870 40.60 -4.40 24.60
C SER A 870 39.56 -5.53 24.53
N MET A 871 39.24 -6.17 25.65
CA MET A 871 38.18 -7.20 25.72
C MET A 871 36.79 -6.57 25.63
N ILE A 872 36.57 -5.42 26.26
CA ILE A 872 35.30 -4.67 26.17
C ILE A 872 35.06 -4.21 24.73
N GLN A 873 36.07 -3.61 24.09
CA GLN A 873 36.00 -3.17 22.70
C GLN A 873 35.66 -4.35 21.77
N ALA A 874 36.36 -5.49 21.89
CA ALA A 874 36.09 -6.70 21.11
C ALA A 874 34.67 -7.27 21.33
N ARG A 875 34.06 -7.07 22.50
CA ARG A 875 32.66 -7.42 22.78
C ARG A 875 31.66 -6.42 22.18
N THR A 876 32.03 -5.14 22.03
CA THR A 876 31.16 -4.08 21.49
C THR A 876 31.20 -3.93 19.97
N GLY A 877 32.14 -4.56 19.27
CA GLY A 877 32.26 -4.47 17.80
C GLY A 877 32.69 -3.11 17.23
N LEU A 878 32.79 -2.06 18.06
CA LEU A 878 33.10 -0.70 17.60
C LEU A 878 34.59 -0.50 17.23
N PRO A 879 34.88 0.22 16.12
CA PRO A 879 36.22 0.73 15.84
C PRO A 879 36.74 1.63 16.97
N SER A 880 38.06 1.65 17.19
CA SER A 880 38.66 2.28 18.38
C SER A 880 38.31 3.77 18.54
N ALA A 881 38.18 4.51 17.43
CA ALA A 881 37.75 5.91 17.46
C ALA A 881 36.31 6.05 18.00
N ARG A 882 35.34 5.31 17.45
CA ARG A 882 33.94 5.33 17.89
C ARG A 882 33.74 4.76 19.29
N PHE A 883 34.53 3.75 19.68
CA PHE A 883 34.53 3.23 21.05
C PHE A 883 34.85 4.33 22.06
N TRP A 884 35.92 5.11 21.84
CA TRP A 884 36.28 6.21 22.74
C TRP A 884 35.28 7.36 22.72
N VAL A 885 34.70 7.72 21.57
CA VAL A 885 33.63 8.74 21.49
C VAL A 885 32.38 8.30 22.27
N ALA A 886 31.94 7.04 22.12
CA ALA A 886 30.82 6.50 22.88
C ALA A 886 31.11 6.44 24.38
N PHE A 887 32.31 6.00 24.77
CA PHE A 887 32.76 5.96 26.16
C PHE A 887 32.81 7.37 26.79
N ASP A 888 33.37 8.35 26.09
CA ASP A 888 33.47 9.73 26.58
C ASP A 888 32.10 10.41 26.68
N THR A 889 31.18 10.09 25.76
CA THR A 889 29.79 10.58 25.82
C THR A 889 29.09 10.01 27.06
N LEU A 890 29.14 8.68 27.28
CA LEU A 890 28.58 8.04 28.47
C LEU A 890 29.23 8.54 29.78
N THR A 891 30.52 8.88 29.73
CA THR A 891 31.25 9.45 30.88
C THR A 891 30.79 10.87 31.18
N ALA A 892 30.56 11.70 30.16
CA ALA A 892 29.99 13.04 30.33
C ALA A 892 28.53 13.02 30.79
N GLU A 893 27.77 11.99 30.41
CA GLU A 893 26.40 11.70 30.87
C GLU A 893 26.35 11.15 32.32
N ASN A 894 27.50 10.88 32.97
CA ASN A 894 27.65 10.17 34.24
C ASN A 894 27.05 8.75 34.28
N GLU A 895 26.85 8.11 33.12
CA GLU A 895 26.27 6.77 32.99
C GLU A 895 27.32 5.64 32.98
N VAL A 896 28.58 5.95 33.27
CA VAL A 896 29.68 4.99 33.43
C VAL A 896 29.95 4.77 34.92
N PRO A 897 29.43 3.71 35.56
CA PRO A 897 29.64 3.44 36.97
C PRO A 897 31.01 2.79 37.19
N GLY A 898 32.10 3.54 37.00
CA GLY A 898 33.47 3.04 37.15
C GLY A 898 34.57 4.01 36.74
N ARG A 899 35.83 3.61 36.94
CA ARG A 899 37.03 4.38 36.64
C ARG A 899 37.97 3.62 35.70
N LEU A 900 38.59 4.32 34.75
CA LEU A 900 39.70 3.78 33.97
C LEU A 900 40.99 3.73 34.80
N THR A 901 41.79 2.70 34.58
CA THR A 901 43.17 2.59 35.11
C THR A 901 44.13 2.28 33.96
N GLY A 902 45.19 3.09 33.84
CA GLY A 902 46.13 3.04 32.70
C GLY A 902 45.77 4.02 31.56
N SER A 903 46.76 4.38 30.74
CA SER A 903 46.56 5.27 29.58
C SER A 903 45.63 4.63 28.55
N ARG A 904 44.79 5.44 27.88
CA ARG A 904 43.92 5.01 26.76
C ARG A 904 44.71 4.39 25.58
N SER A 905 45.99 4.71 25.46
CA SER A 905 46.91 4.17 24.45
C SER A 905 47.64 2.88 24.89
N SER A 906 47.45 2.42 26.13
CA SER A 906 48.10 1.20 26.64
C SER A 906 47.21 -0.03 26.42
N PRO A 907 47.75 -1.18 25.96
CA PRO A 907 47.02 -2.46 26.01
C PRO A 907 46.71 -2.92 27.46
N SER A 908 47.34 -2.30 28.46
CA SER A 908 47.05 -2.49 29.89
C SER A 908 45.93 -1.58 30.44
N CYS A 909 45.17 -0.89 29.58
CA CYS A 909 44.06 -0.05 30.03
C CYS A 909 42.90 -0.92 30.51
N THR A 910 42.54 -0.79 31.79
CA THR A 910 41.54 -1.63 32.46
C THR A 910 40.43 -0.75 33.01
N TYR A 911 39.17 -1.15 32.75
CA TYR A 911 38.00 -0.55 33.36
C TYR A 911 37.74 -1.21 34.73
N VAL A 912 37.61 -0.39 35.77
CA VAL A 912 37.33 -0.80 37.15
C VAL A 912 35.92 -0.32 37.52
N PRO A 913 34.93 -1.20 37.69
CA PRO A 913 33.57 -0.81 38.06
C PRO A 913 33.51 -0.21 39.46
N HIS A 914 32.60 0.74 39.67
CA HIS A 914 32.30 1.29 40.98
C HIS A 914 31.75 0.22 41.93
N ILE A 915 31.05 -0.80 41.42
CA ILE A 915 30.63 -1.98 42.20
C ILE A 915 31.83 -2.76 42.75
N HIS A 916 32.94 -2.88 42.00
CA HIS A 916 34.17 -3.52 42.52
C HIS A 916 34.79 -2.69 43.65
N ASP A 917 34.83 -1.37 43.50
CA ASP A 917 35.38 -0.49 44.53
C ASP A 917 34.44 -0.36 45.76
N GLN A 918 33.12 -0.41 45.56
CA GLN A 918 32.12 -0.54 46.63
C GLN A 918 32.19 -1.89 47.33
N LEU A 919 32.46 -3.00 46.63
CA LEU A 919 32.68 -4.30 47.28
C LEU A 919 33.97 -4.29 48.12
N LYS A 920 35.02 -3.58 47.69
CA LYS A 920 36.21 -3.34 48.51
C LYS A 920 35.95 -2.42 49.72
N LEU A 921 35.13 -1.39 49.56
CA LEU A 921 34.78 -0.45 50.65
C LEU A 921 33.78 -1.05 51.64
N GLY A 922 32.79 -1.82 51.18
CA GLY A 922 31.83 -2.53 52.03
C GLY A 922 32.46 -3.61 52.91
N LEU A 923 33.59 -4.19 52.46
CA LEU A 923 34.48 -5.01 53.30
C LEU A 923 35.32 -4.21 54.32
N SER A 924 35.14 -2.89 54.41
CA SER A 924 35.91 -2.00 55.30
C SER A 924 35.08 -1.00 56.11
N GLU A 925 33.81 -0.75 55.76
CA GLU A 925 32.90 0.17 56.48
C GLU A 925 31.99 -0.53 57.52
N GLY A 926 32.45 -1.68 58.03
CA GLY A 926 31.82 -2.46 59.10
C GLY A 926 32.42 -2.22 60.50
N GLY A 927 32.77 -0.99 60.87
CA GLY A 927 33.31 -0.70 62.21
C GLY A 927 33.84 0.71 62.42
N VAL A 928 33.64 1.26 63.62
CA VAL A 928 34.11 2.62 63.97
C VAL A 928 35.59 2.62 64.32
N GLY A 929 36.40 3.22 63.44
CA GLY A 929 37.61 3.97 63.80
C GLY A 929 38.75 3.26 64.52
N SER A 930 39.75 2.83 63.74
CA SER A 930 41.21 2.74 64.05
C SER A 930 41.83 1.41 63.61
N LYS A 931 43.08 1.47 63.12
CA LYS A 931 43.95 0.35 62.73
C LYS A 931 43.59 -0.46 61.47
N ASN A 932 43.17 0.20 60.38
CA ASN A 932 43.07 -0.39 59.03
C ASN A 932 44.45 -0.72 58.38
N GLY A 933 45.37 -1.34 59.12
CA GLY A 933 46.75 -1.62 58.69
C GLY A 933 47.04 -3.08 58.32
N GLN A 934 46.33 -4.05 58.89
CA GLN A 934 46.64 -5.48 58.72
C GLN A 934 45.80 -6.16 57.61
N VAL A 935 44.53 -5.79 57.42
CA VAL A 935 43.67 -6.37 56.36
C VAL A 935 44.22 -6.05 54.96
N GLU A 936 44.81 -4.86 54.76
CA GLU A 936 45.52 -4.52 53.53
C GLU A 936 46.74 -5.42 53.26
N GLN A 937 47.45 -5.91 54.29
CA GLN A 937 48.61 -6.78 54.08
C GLN A 937 48.21 -8.17 53.60
N ILE A 938 47.09 -8.71 54.12
CA ILE A 938 46.59 -10.05 53.75
C ILE A 938 46.17 -10.09 52.28
N ILE A 939 45.51 -9.04 51.78
CA ILE A 939 45.03 -8.96 50.38
C ILE A 939 46.15 -8.55 49.40
N LYS A 940 47.31 -8.08 49.89
CA LYS A 940 48.48 -7.67 49.07
C LYS A 940 49.60 -8.71 49.01
N GLN A 941 49.45 -9.89 49.62
CA GLN A 941 50.40 -10.99 49.52
C GLN A 941 49.82 -12.14 48.68
N ASP A 942 50.41 -12.38 47.50
CA ASP A 942 50.06 -13.50 46.60
C ASP A 942 50.53 -14.86 47.15
N ASN A 943 50.02 -15.25 48.32
CA ASN A 943 50.25 -16.57 48.93
C ASN A 943 49.35 -17.62 48.27
N HIS A 944 49.84 -18.18 47.17
CA HIS A 944 49.13 -19.12 46.27
C HIS A 944 48.68 -20.47 46.88
N ASP A 945 48.97 -20.77 48.15
CA ASP A 945 48.68 -22.06 48.83
C ASP A 945 47.72 -21.94 50.04
N GLY A 946 47.13 -20.77 50.29
CA GLY A 946 46.22 -20.58 51.43
C GLY A 946 44.87 -21.28 51.24
N LYS A 947 44.60 -22.39 51.96
CA LYS A 947 43.25 -22.97 52.00
C LYS A 947 42.27 -22.00 52.69
N ILE A 948 41.07 -21.90 52.13
CA ILE A 948 39.97 -21.11 52.65
C ILE A 948 38.84 -22.07 53.03
N HIS A 949 38.37 -21.97 54.26
CA HIS A 949 37.20 -22.69 54.77
C HIS A 949 35.96 -21.80 54.72
N ALA A 950 34.82 -22.39 54.34
CA ALA A 950 33.52 -21.74 54.42
C ALA A 950 32.84 -22.10 55.75
N LEU A 951 32.45 -21.07 56.49
CA LEU A 951 31.42 -21.15 57.52
C LEU A 951 30.05 -20.75 56.90
N PRO A 952 28.91 -20.91 57.60
CA PRO A 952 27.60 -20.60 57.06
C PRO A 952 27.40 -19.18 56.49
N SER A 953 28.04 -18.15 57.07
CA SER A 953 27.95 -16.77 56.56
C SER A 953 29.28 -16.24 55.97
N MET A 954 30.44 -16.70 56.45
CA MET A 954 31.75 -16.14 56.11
C MET A 954 32.74 -17.14 55.48
N LEU A 955 33.73 -16.61 54.75
CA LEU A 955 34.92 -17.34 54.26
C LEU A 955 36.16 -16.92 55.08
N LEU A 956 36.85 -17.89 55.69
CA LEU A 956 38.02 -17.68 56.53
C LEU A 956 39.24 -18.44 56.00
N SER A 957 40.44 -17.91 56.19
CA SER A 957 41.67 -18.67 55.96
C SER A 957 41.85 -19.75 57.02
N GLU A 958 42.40 -20.92 56.64
CA GLU A 958 42.69 -22.05 57.55
C GLU A 958 43.49 -21.60 58.80
N SER A 959 44.40 -20.63 58.63
CA SER A 959 45.17 -20.00 59.70
C SER A 959 44.35 -19.18 60.70
N LEU A 960 43.29 -18.49 60.26
CA LEU A 960 42.46 -17.66 61.15
C LEU A 960 41.43 -18.54 61.87
N LEU A 961 40.84 -19.51 61.15
CA LEU A 961 39.95 -20.52 61.74
C LEU A 961 40.66 -21.33 62.83
N GLN A 962 41.92 -21.72 62.62
CA GLN A 962 42.69 -22.42 63.65
C GLN A 962 43.06 -21.52 64.85
N GLN A 963 43.18 -20.19 64.67
CA GLN A 963 43.31 -19.26 65.79
C GLN A 963 42.04 -19.17 66.62
N CYS A 964 40.86 -19.09 66.00
CA CYS A 964 39.57 -19.14 66.71
C CYS A 964 39.42 -20.44 67.52
N ILE A 965 39.72 -21.58 66.90
CA ILE A 965 39.65 -22.91 67.53
C ILE A 965 40.59 -22.99 68.73
N THR A 966 41.85 -22.59 68.59
CA THR A 966 42.83 -22.65 69.69
C THR A 966 42.51 -21.66 70.82
N ALA A 967 41.90 -20.51 70.54
CA ALA A 967 41.43 -19.59 71.58
C ALA A 967 40.31 -20.22 72.43
N VAL A 968 39.30 -20.84 71.79
CA VAL A 968 38.23 -21.56 72.51
C VAL A 968 38.79 -22.75 73.29
N GLU A 969 39.71 -23.53 72.71
CA GLU A 969 40.40 -24.63 73.40
C GLU A 969 41.20 -24.17 74.63
N GLU A 970 41.77 -22.95 74.62
CA GLU A 970 42.47 -22.37 75.78
C GLU A 970 41.49 -21.86 76.85
N ALA A 971 40.39 -21.22 76.45
CA ALA A 971 39.35 -20.75 77.37
C ALA A 971 38.65 -21.92 78.10
N VAL A 972 38.18 -22.96 77.39
CA VAL A 972 37.57 -24.15 78.03
C VAL A 972 38.55 -24.83 78.99
N ARG A 973 39.86 -24.79 78.70
CA ARG A 973 40.91 -25.35 79.57
C ARG A 973 41.14 -24.53 80.85
N ALA A 974 40.68 -23.28 80.91
CA ALA A 974 40.78 -22.40 82.06
C ALA A 974 39.52 -22.41 82.94
N SER A 975 38.33 -22.45 82.35
CA SER A 975 37.03 -22.33 83.05
C SER A 975 36.14 -23.59 83.04
N ASP A 976 36.60 -24.70 82.44
CA ASP A 976 35.85 -25.95 82.14
C ASP A 976 34.61 -25.79 81.21
N VAL A 977 34.09 -24.57 81.05
CA VAL A 977 33.03 -24.12 80.10
C VAL A 977 33.47 -22.80 79.44
N CYS A 978 33.15 -22.62 78.16
CA CYS A 978 33.35 -21.40 77.40
C CYS A 978 32.09 -21.07 76.59
N ASP A 979 31.67 -19.80 76.59
CA ASP A 979 30.85 -19.25 75.53
C ASP A 979 31.76 -18.84 74.36
N VAL A 980 31.45 -19.31 73.15
CA VAL A 980 32.25 -19.02 71.95
C VAL A 980 32.06 -17.57 71.48
N GLN A 981 30.94 -16.92 71.83
CA GLN A 981 30.67 -15.53 71.42
C GLN A 981 31.56 -14.53 72.17
N SER A 982 31.66 -14.60 73.49
CA SER A 982 32.40 -13.65 74.33
C SER A 982 33.92 -13.73 74.18
N GLU A 983 34.51 -14.90 73.98
CA GLU A 983 35.95 -15.01 73.71
C GLU A 983 36.31 -14.56 72.28
N LEU A 984 35.50 -14.91 71.27
CA LEU A 984 35.78 -14.49 69.88
C LEU A 984 35.51 -13.01 69.61
N GLN A 985 34.78 -12.29 70.48
CA GLN A 985 34.73 -10.81 70.47
C GLN A 985 36.13 -10.18 70.54
N SER A 986 37.12 -10.84 71.17
CA SER A 986 38.50 -10.35 71.24
C SER A 986 39.18 -10.24 69.87
N LEU A 987 38.72 -11.00 68.87
CA LEU A 987 39.22 -10.98 67.49
C LEU A 987 38.53 -9.92 66.63
N ALA A 988 37.46 -9.30 67.11
CA ALA A 988 36.67 -8.27 66.42
C ALA A 988 36.12 -8.69 65.03
N ILE A 989 35.83 -9.99 64.85
CA ILE A 989 35.20 -10.53 63.65
C ILE A 989 33.68 -10.66 63.90
N PRO A 990 32.82 -10.16 63.00
CA PRO A 990 31.37 -10.29 63.14
C PRO A 990 30.91 -11.69 62.69
N PHE A 991 30.94 -12.66 63.60
CA PHE A 991 30.34 -13.98 63.39
C PHE A 991 28.82 -13.95 63.59
N ASP A 992 28.05 -14.60 62.72
CA ASP A 992 26.64 -14.91 63.00
C ASP A 992 26.56 -16.14 63.93
N ASP A 993 25.43 -16.31 64.64
CA ASP A 993 25.22 -17.44 65.57
C ASP A 993 25.45 -18.81 64.89
N ALA A 994 25.13 -18.92 63.60
CA ALA A 994 25.38 -20.13 62.81
C ALA A 994 26.88 -20.41 62.57
N ASP A 995 27.71 -19.37 62.48
CA ASP A 995 29.17 -19.53 62.39
C ASP A 995 29.76 -19.91 63.75
N LEU A 996 29.24 -19.35 64.84
CA LEU A 996 29.65 -19.67 66.21
C LEU A 996 29.35 -21.14 66.55
N ILE A 997 28.18 -21.66 66.14
CA ILE A 997 27.82 -23.09 66.24
C ILE A 997 28.75 -23.94 65.36
N ALA A 998 29.02 -23.54 64.11
CA ALA A 998 29.94 -24.28 63.23
C ALA A 998 31.39 -24.31 63.77
N ILE A 999 31.80 -23.31 64.55
CA ILE A 999 33.09 -23.29 65.27
C ILE A 999 33.02 -24.18 66.52
N SER A 1000 31.95 -24.15 67.31
CA SER A 1000 31.80 -24.98 68.52
C SER A 1000 31.78 -26.47 68.18
N GLU A 1001 31.05 -26.87 67.12
CA GLU A 1001 31.06 -28.22 66.56
C GLU A 1001 32.45 -28.63 66.05
N GLN A 1002 33.20 -27.72 65.41
CA GLN A 1002 34.57 -28.02 64.96
C GLN A 1002 35.55 -28.22 66.13
N VAL A 1003 35.41 -27.45 67.22
CA VAL A 1003 36.21 -27.64 68.45
C VAL A 1003 35.88 -29.00 69.07
N ALA A 1004 34.61 -29.35 69.24
CA ALA A 1004 34.18 -30.66 69.75
C ALA A 1004 34.69 -31.81 68.84
N SER A 1005 34.63 -31.65 67.52
CA SER A 1005 35.10 -32.69 66.57
C SER A 1005 36.62 -32.95 66.60
N LYS A 1006 37.41 -32.06 67.24
CA LYS A 1006 38.88 -32.16 67.32
C LYS A 1006 39.39 -32.73 68.65
N GLY A 1007 38.55 -32.84 69.69
CA GLY A 1007 39.00 -33.26 71.02
C GLY A 1007 38.01 -34.19 71.72
N ASP A 1008 38.40 -35.46 71.92
CA ASP A 1008 37.64 -36.55 72.56
C ASP A 1008 37.11 -36.26 73.99
N ALA A 1009 37.38 -35.09 74.57
CA ALA A 1009 36.96 -34.68 75.92
C ALA A 1009 36.28 -33.28 75.96
N LEU A 1010 35.82 -32.80 74.80
CA LEU A 1010 35.14 -31.51 74.60
C LEU A 1010 33.78 -31.72 73.92
N HIS A 1011 32.75 -31.06 74.44
CA HIS A 1011 31.37 -31.14 73.95
C HIS A 1011 30.85 -29.76 73.58
N SER A 1012 30.14 -29.64 72.45
CA SER A 1012 29.37 -28.46 72.10
C SER A 1012 27.92 -28.55 72.59
N ALA A 1013 27.34 -27.37 72.84
CA ALA A 1013 25.94 -27.10 73.12
C ALA A 1013 25.59 -25.71 72.53
N GLY A 1014 25.14 -25.66 71.28
CA GLY A 1014 24.92 -24.40 70.57
C GLY A 1014 26.18 -23.53 70.49
N THR A 1015 26.12 -22.31 71.04
CA THR A 1015 27.25 -21.37 71.13
C THR A 1015 28.26 -21.71 72.22
N HIS A 1016 27.99 -22.70 73.08
CA HIS A 1016 28.86 -23.07 74.19
C HIS A 1016 29.71 -24.32 73.91
N VAL A 1017 30.89 -24.39 74.52
CA VAL A 1017 31.75 -25.58 74.57
C VAL A 1017 32.11 -25.87 76.03
N PHE A 1018 32.04 -27.14 76.45
CA PHE A 1018 32.39 -27.57 77.81
C PHE A 1018 33.20 -28.87 77.80
N SER A 1019 33.83 -29.19 78.94
CA SER A 1019 34.70 -30.36 79.08
C SER A 1019 34.10 -31.47 79.94
N ASP A 1020 34.58 -32.71 79.75
CA ASP A 1020 34.25 -33.88 80.59
C ASP A 1020 34.54 -33.65 82.08
N ARG A 1021 35.41 -32.69 82.43
CA ARG A 1021 35.69 -32.32 83.82
C ARG A 1021 34.49 -31.68 84.50
N MET A 1022 33.67 -30.91 83.77
CA MET A 1022 32.41 -30.40 84.31
C MET A 1022 31.41 -31.54 84.53
N LEU A 1023 31.27 -32.45 83.55
CA LEU A 1023 30.40 -33.63 83.69
C LEU A 1023 30.81 -34.48 84.91
N SER A 1024 32.10 -34.82 85.02
CA SER A 1024 32.66 -35.58 86.14
C SER A 1024 32.38 -34.94 87.51
N LYS A 1025 32.65 -33.63 87.65
CA LYS A 1025 32.36 -32.87 88.88
C LYS A 1025 30.86 -32.83 89.22
N THR A 1026 30.02 -32.76 88.19
CA THR A 1026 28.56 -32.72 88.36
C THR A 1026 28.04 -34.09 88.80
N ILE A 1027 28.52 -35.18 88.19
CA ILE A 1027 28.20 -36.56 88.58
C ILE A 1027 28.67 -36.85 90.01
N GLU A 1028 29.87 -36.42 90.41
CA GLU A 1028 30.38 -36.57 91.78
C GLU A 1028 29.47 -35.86 92.80
N ARG A 1029 29.00 -34.63 92.50
CA ARG A 1029 28.03 -33.89 93.33
C ARG A 1029 26.61 -34.50 93.34
N LEU A 1030 26.21 -35.16 92.25
CA LEU A 1030 24.92 -35.85 92.14
C LEU A 1030 24.92 -37.22 92.82
N GLY A 1031 26.09 -37.84 93.04
CA GLY A 1031 26.26 -39.19 93.58
C GLY A 1031 25.38 -39.46 94.80
N ASP A 1032 25.53 -38.68 95.87
CA ASP A 1032 24.73 -38.83 97.10
C ASP A 1032 23.21 -38.78 96.87
N ARG A 1033 22.74 -37.96 95.92
CA ARG A 1033 21.30 -37.84 95.58
C ARG A 1033 20.81 -39.05 94.80
N ILE A 1034 21.57 -39.49 93.79
CA ILE A 1034 21.29 -40.68 93.00
C ILE A 1034 21.27 -41.92 93.91
N ASP A 1035 22.24 -42.03 94.82
CA ASP A 1035 22.36 -43.14 95.77
C ASP A 1035 21.21 -43.15 96.79
N THR A 1036 20.71 -41.98 97.19
CA THR A 1036 19.52 -41.84 98.06
C THR A 1036 18.23 -42.22 97.32
N TRP A 1037 18.08 -41.77 96.07
CA TRP A 1037 16.94 -42.11 95.22
C TRP A 1037 16.89 -43.60 94.88
N ALA A 1038 18.04 -44.22 94.57
CA ALA A 1038 18.14 -45.66 94.35
C ALA A 1038 17.66 -46.47 95.57
N LYS A 1039 18.05 -46.05 96.79
CA LYS A 1039 17.57 -46.66 98.05
C LYS A 1039 16.07 -46.47 98.25
N GLU A 1040 15.50 -45.33 97.88
CA GLU A 1040 14.05 -45.13 97.98
C GLU A 1040 13.27 -45.95 96.92
N VAL A 1041 13.73 -46.00 95.66
CA VAL A 1041 13.12 -46.82 94.61
C VAL A 1041 13.17 -48.31 94.97
N MET A 1042 14.30 -48.80 95.49
CA MET A 1042 14.42 -50.16 96.02
C MET A 1042 13.46 -50.41 97.20
N SER A 1043 13.32 -49.45 98.12
CA SER A 1043 12.35 -49.56 99.23
C SER A 1043 10.90 -49.60 98.74
N ARG A 1044 10.54 -48.80 97.73
CA ARG A 1044 9.22 -48.83 97.09
C ARG A 1044 8.96 -50.19 96.42
N MET A 1045 9.92 -50.74 95.68
CA MET A 1045 9.80 -52.09 95.11
C MET A 1045 9.69 -53.19 96.18
N GLU A 1046 10.39 -53.08 97.32
CA GLU A 1046 10.24 -54.01 98.44
C GLU A 1046 8.89 -53.91 99.17
N GLN A 1047 8.22 -52.75 99.11
CA GLN A 1047 6.86 -52.57 99.62
C GLN A 1047 5.82 -53.17 98.66
N GLU A 1048 5.93 -52.91 97.35
CA GLU A 1048 5.06 -53.52 96.33
C GLU A 1048 5.15 -55.06 96.34
N ARG A 1049 6.34 -55.61 96.58
CA ARG A 1049 6.59 -57.05 96.68
C ARG A 1049 5.97 -57.74 97.91
N LYS A 1050 5.26 -57.00 98.78
CA LYS A 1050 4.58 -57.51 100.00
C LYS A 1050 3.04 -57.37 99.96
N GLY A 1051 2.45 -56.92 98.84
CA GLY A 1051 0.99 -56.92 98.65
C GLY A 1051 0.40 -58.34 98.44
N PRO A 1052 -0.79 -58.66 98.99
CA PRO A 1052 -1.36 -60.01 98.92
C PRO A 1052 -2.03 -60.32 97.56
N GLN A 1053 -1.80 -61.54 97.06
CA GLN A 1053 -2.47 -62.05 95.85
C GLN A 1053 -3.97 -62.28 96.07
N GLN A 1054 -4.80 -61.92 95.09
CA GLN A 1054 -6.11 -62.55 94.87
C GLN A 1054 -6.21 -63.11 93.44
N GLN A 1055 -6.62 -64.38 93.34
CA GLN A 1055 -6.80 -65.08 92.08
C GLN A 1055 -8.23 -64.93 91.55
N LYS A 1056 -8.38 -64.91 90.22
CA LYS A 1056 -9.59 -65.39 89.55
C LYS A 1056 -9.24 -66.20 88.30
N LYS A 1057 -9.51 -67.50 88.35
CA LYS A 1057 -9.56 -68.39 87.17
C LYS A 1057 -10.89 -68.20 86.43
N VAL A 1058 -10.83 -68.33 85.11
CA VAL A 1058 -11.87 -69.00 84.28
C VAL A 1058 -11.12 -69.95 83.33
N VAL A 1059 -11.79 -70.99 82.82
CA VAL A 1059 -11.22 -72.15 82.11
C VAL A 1059 -12.08 -72.47 80.87
N GLU A 1060 -11.54 -73.26 79.93
CA GLU A 1060 -12.20 -73.82 78.72
C GLU A 1060 -12.52 -72.81 77.59
N THR A 1061 -12.58 -73.19 76.29
CA THR A 1061 -12.77 -74.55 75.70
C THR A 1061 -11.77 -74.94 74.58
N ASP A 1062 -11.67 -76.27 74.47
CA ASP A 1062 -11.18 -77.22 73.45
C ASP A 1062 -11.20 -76.94 71.91
N ASN A 1063 -10.60 -77.90 71.19
CA ASN A 1063 -10.57 -78.19 69.73
C ASN A 1063 -9.60 -77.36 68.84
N ASP A 1064 -8.95 -77.84 67.76
CA ASP A 1064 -8.42 -79.14 67.25
C ASP A 1064 -8.48 -79.19 65.69
N TRP A 1065 -7.62 -80.03 65.07
CA TRP A 1065 -7.62 -80.59 63.70
C TRP A 1065 -7.12 -79.80 62.45
N GLY A 1066 -6.08 -80.37 61.80
CA GLY A 1066 -5.75 -80.28 60.35
C GLY A 1066 -4.99 -79.01 59.87
N ASP A 1067 -3.84 -79.04 59.15
CA ASP A 1067 -3.22 -79.98 58.20
C ASP A 1067 -4.20 -80.43 57.10
N THR A 1068 -4.04 -80.01 55.83
CA THR A 1068 -3.06 -80.69 54.95
C THR A 1068 -2.64 -79.95 53.67
N LYS A 1069 -1.31 -79.82 53.52
CA LYS A 1069 -0.44 -80.27 52.39
C LYS A 1069 -0.77 -80.01 50.90
N LYS A 1070 0.33 -79.68 50.17
CA LYS A 1070 0.60 -79.77 48.71
C LYS A 1070 -0.15 -78.74 47.84
N GLY A 1071 0.44 -78.16 46.80
CA GLY A 1071 1.83 -78.17 46.29
C GLY A 1071 1.96 -77.03 45.25
N GLY A 1072 3.10 -76.63 44.71
CA GLY A 1072 4.43 -77.23 44.68
C GLY A 1072 5.09 -76.86 43.34
N GLY A 1073 5.87 -75.78 43.30
CA GLY A 1073 6.45 -75.26 42.05
C GLY A 1073 7.63 -74.31 42.30
N LYS A 1074 8.81 -74.66 41.76
CA LYS A 1074 9.99 -73.78 41.69
C LYS A 1074 9.76 -72.75 40.56
N LYS A 1075 10.43 -71.59 40.46
CA LYS A 1075 11.86 -71.32 40.75
C LYS A 1075 12.15 -69.79 40.79
N LYS A 1076 13.00 -69.35 41.74
CA LYS A 1076 13.79 -68.09 41.86
C LYS A 1076 13.50 -66.85 40.94
N GLY A 1077 13.45 -65.66 41.56
CA GLY A 1077 14.26 -64.49 41.11
C GLY A 1077 13.63 -63.08 41.22
N GLY A 1078 14.22 -62.18 42.04
CA GLY A 1078 13.92 -60.73 42.11
C GLY A 1078 12.55 -60.37 42.75
N LYS A 1079 12.35 -59.32 43.58
CA LYS A 1079 13.14 -58.13 43.99
C LYS A 1079 13.59 -57.25 42.81
N GLY A 1080 12.96 -56.10 42.55
CA GLY A 1080 11.73 -55.53 43.09
C GLY A 1080 11.56 -54.05 42.71
N GLY A 1081 10.33 -53.54 42.63
CA GLY A 1081 10.05 -52.12 42.34
C GLY A 1081 8.64 -51.87 41.80
N GLY A 1082 8.01 -50.78 42.27
CA GLY A 1082 6.67 -50.32 41.85
C GLY A 1082 5.77 -49.99 43.05
N GLY A 1083 5.13 -48.83 43.13
CA GLY A 1083 5.28 -47.64 42.28
C GLY A 1083 4.20 -46.57 42.51
N GLY A 1084 4.38 -45.40 41.89
CA GLY A 1084 3.31 -44.44 41.54
C GLY A 1084 2.37 -43.95 42.65
N GLY A 1085 2.79 -42.94 43.42
CA GLY A 1085 1.86 -42.14 44.23
C GLY A 1085 1.04 -41.18 43.38
N LYS A 1086 -0.29 -41.12 43.59
CA LYS A 1086 -1.21 -40.14 42.98
C LYS A 1086 -1.92 -39.36 44.09
N ALA A 1087 -2.04 -38.04 43.94
CA ALA A 1087 -2.36 -37.14 45.05
C ALA A 1087 -3.86 -36.98 45.35
N ALA A 1088 -4.20 -36.80 46.64
CA ALA A 1088 -5.36 -36.05 47.12
C ALA A 1088 -5.17 -35.61 48.59
N LYS A 1089 -5.87 -34.55 49.02
CA LYS A 1089 -5.80 -33.95 50.38
C LYS A 1089 -6.81 -34.56 51.34
N SER A 1090 -6.53 -34.54 52.65
CA SER A 1090 -7.42 -33.93 53.68
C SER A 1090 -6.74 -33.93 55.06
N ALA A 1091 -7.36 -33.26 56.05
CA ALA A 1091 -6.77 -32.98 57.37
C ALA A 1091 -7.04 -34.08 58.41
N GLY A 1092 -6.25 -34.12 59.48
CA GLY A 1092 -6.45 -34.96 60.65
C GLY A 1092 -6.06 -34.23 61.94
N THR A 1093 -6.89 -34.35 62.99
CA THR A 1093 -6.66 -33.80 64.32
C THR A 1093 -6.06 -34.83 65.28
N ALA A 1094 -5.44 -34.37 66.36
CA ALA A 1094 -4.72 -35.20 67.33
C ALA A 1094 -5.56 -36.24 68.09
N ARG A 1095 -4.88 -37.28 68.58
CA ARG A 1095 -5.27 -38.14 69.72
C ARG A 1095 -4.06 -38.90 70.27
N ASP A 1096 -4.01 -39.07 71.58
CA ASP A 1096 -2.97 -39.79 72.33
C ASP A 1096 -3.19 -41.32 72.29
N GLU A 1097 -2.10 -42.08 72.43
CA GLU A 1097 -2.09 -43.44 73.01
C GLU A 1097 -0.77 -43.67 73.81
N PRO A 1098 -0.70 -44.65 74.73
CA PRO A 1098 0.00 -44.47 76.02
C PRO A 1098 1.49 -44.87 76.07
N SER A 1099 2.18 -44.32 77.07
CA SER A 1099 3.60 -44.53 77.40
C SER A 1099 3.90 -45.92 77.98
N ALA A 1100 5.03 -46.51 77.57
CA ALA A 1100 5.64 -47.66 78.25
C ALA A 1100 6.48 -47.22 79.46
N THR A 1101 6.44 -47.99 80.55
CA THR A 1101 7.11 -47.66 81.81
C THR A 1101 8.64 -47.79 81.71
N VAL A 1102 9.36 -46.68 81.73
CA VAL A 1102 10.83 -46.65 81.81
C VAL A 1102 11.26 -46.45 83.27
N ILE A 1103 12.13 -47.33 83.77
CA ILE A 1103 12.78 -47.17 85.07
C ILE A 1103 14.03 -46.31 84.88
N GLY A 1104 14.01 -45.11 85.44
CA GLY A 1104 15.10 -44.14 85.45
C GLY A 1104 14.73 -42.92 86.30
N VAL A 1105 15.69 -42.03 86.55
CA VAL A 1105 15.38 -40.71 87.12
C VAL A 1105 14.62 -39.91 86.05
N PRO A 1106 13.46 -39.29 86.35
CA PRO A 1106 12.78 -38.39 85.41
C PRO A 1106 13.71 -37.24 85.01
N SER A 1107 13.69 -36.81 83.75
CA SER A 1107 14.55 -35.73 83.26
C SER A 1107 14.37 -34.45 84.07
N GLU A 1108 13.12 -34.06 84.36
CA GLU A 1108 12.75 -32.90 85.19
C GLU A 1108 13.39 -32.97 86.59
N THR A 1109 13.43 -34.15 87.21
CA THR A 1109 14.04 -34.36 88.54
C THR A 1109 15.57 -34.35 88.48
N LEU A 1110 16.16 -34.87 87.40
CA LEU A 1110 17.61 -34.81 87.18
C LEU A 1110 18.07 -33.36 86.90
N GLU A 1111 17.25 -32.59 86.18
CA GLU A 1111 17.43 -31.17 85.89
C GLU A 1111 17.38 -30.31 87.16
N GLU A 1112 16.36 -30.48 88.01
CA GLU A 1112 16.32 -29.85 89.36
C GLU A 1112 17.60 -30.15 90.17
N TRP A 1113 18.16 -31.36 90.06
CA TRP A 1113 19.37 -31.72 90.80
C TRP A 1113 20.64 -31.13 90.18
N VAL A 1114 20.76 -31.09 88.84
CA VAL A 1114 21.89 -30.45 88.14
C VAL A 1114 21.93 -28.96 88.47
N ILE A 1115 20.80 -28.25 88.37
CA ILE A 1115 20.68 -26.84 88.75
C ILE A 1115 21.11 -26.64 90.21
N ALA A 1116 20.63 -27.51 91.12
CA ALA A 1116 21.00 -27.47 92.53
C ALA A 1116 22.46 -27.87 92.87
N THR A 1117 23.32 -28.15 91.88
CA THR A 1117 24.77 -28.31 92.10
C THR A 1117 25.57 -27.02 91.96
N GLU A 1118 24.99 -25.94 91.40
CA GLU A 1118 25.67 -24.68 91.02
C GLU A 1118 26.94 -24.91 90.14
N ALA A 1119 27.03 -26.05 89.44
CA ALA A 1119 28.21 -26.45 88.67
C ALA A 1119 28.10 -26.22 87.15
N VAL A 1120 26.89 -25.91 86.65
CA VAL A 1120 26.54 -25.84 85.22
C VAL A 1120 25.74 -24.56 84.97
N PRO A 1121 26.10 -23.70 83.99
CA PRO A 1121 25.28 -22.54 83.62
C PRO A 1121 23.92 -22.96 83.05
N GLU A 1122 22.85 -22.22 83.36
CA GLU A 1122 21.47 -22.55 82.96
C GLU A 1122 21.33 -22.85 81.45
N GLU A 1123 22.04 -22.10 80.60
CA GLU A 1123 22.04 -22.23 79.14
C GLU A 1123 22.59 -23.57 78.61
N VAL A 1124 23.30 -24.34 79.45
CA VAL A 1124 23.94 -25.63 79.10
C VAL A 1124 23.30 -26.80 79.88
N VAL A 1125 22.36 -26.54 80.79
CA VAL A 1125 21.78 -27.57 81.68
C VAL A 1125 21.09 -28.69 80.90
N ALA A 1126 20.27 -28.38 79.88
CA ALA A 1126 19.50 -29.39 79.14
C ALA A 1126 20.39 -30.46 78.48
N ASP A 1127 21.41 -30.04 77.74
CA ASP A 1127 22.39 -30.90 77.07
C ASP A 1127 23.23 -31.72 78.06
N VAL A 1128 23.51 -31.16 79.24
CA VAL A 1128 24.22 -31.86 80.33
C VAL A 1128 23.29 -32.87 81.01
N VAL A 1129 22.01 -32.56 81.19
CA VAL A 1129 20.98 -33.46 81.74
C VAL A 1129 20.73 -34.64 80.80
N GLU A 1130 20.72 -34.43 79.47
CA GLU A 1130 20.62 -35.54 78.52
C GLU A 1130 21.86 -36.45 78.58
N ARG A 1131 23.07 -35.87 78.52
CA ARG A 1131 24.34 -36.62 78.56
C ARG A 1131 24.51 -37.38 79.88
N ILE A 1132 24.37 -36.73 81.05
CA ILE A 1132 24.40 -37.40 82.36
C ILE A 1132 23.24 -38.41 82.49
N GLY A 1133 22.06 -38.08 81.97
CA GLY A 1133 20.91 -38.98 81.92
C GLY A 1133 21.09 -40.21 81.03
N SER A 1134 22.17 -40.29 80.24
CA SER A 1134 22.61 -41.50 79.55
C SER A 1134 23.54 -42.35 80.43
N GLU A 1135 24.51 -41.75 81.12
CA GLU A 1135 25.46 -42.46 81.99
C GLU A 1135 24.80 -43.01 83.26
N VAL A 1136 23.83 -42.28 83.84
CA VAL A 1136 23.03 -42.73 84.99
C VAL A 1136 22.13 -43.93 84.63
N LYS A 1137 21.78 -44.12 83.35
CA LYS A 1137 21.10 -45.34 82.88
C LYS A 1137 22.06 -46.55 82.83
N THR A 1138 23.33 -46.34 82.47
CA THR A 1138 24.34 -47.41 82.49
C THR A 1138 24.83 -47.78 83.90
N LEU A 1139 24.82 -46.85 84.86
CA LEU A 1139 25.21 -47.11 86.26
C LEU A 1139 24.26 -48.06 87.00
N ASN A 1140 23.03 -48.27 86.52
CA ASN A 1140 22.02 -49.13 87.17
C ASN A 1140 22.17 -50.64 86.86
N PHE A 1141 23.37 -51.11 86.52
CA PHE A 1141 23.66 -52.53 86.23
C PHE A 1141 24.96 -53.04 86.89
N TYR A 1142 25.05 -52.95 88.22
CA TYR A 1142 25.96 -53.75 89.05
C TYR A 1142 25.36 -54.08 90.43
#